data_AF-A0A7C6IHJ2-F1
#
_entry.id   AF-A0A7C6IHJ2-F1
#
_cell.length_a   1.000
_cell.length_b   1.000
_cell.length_c   1.000
_cell.angle_alpha   90.00
_cell.angle_beta   90.00
_cell.angle_gamma   90.00
#
_symmetry.space_group_name_H-M   'P 1'
#
loop_
_entity.id
_entity.type
_entity.pdbx_description
1 polymer ?
#
loop_
_entity_poly.entity_id
_entity_poly.type
_entity_poly.pdbx_seq_one_letter_code
_entity_poly.pdbx_strand_id
1 'polypeptide(L)'
;MSTPEKRFREVSKSEFPHEREGLGLLVAAVPNTAPYRVWTNFSFTDDQGQWHEVDALVVGRGRIHMVELKSWNGVFSGSEHQIDIAWANGGRAQKRHPNYTTRKKAQKFVGRLHREIDEIRRHADAIGIPMSPQDYYVPWVQECLFLHGDRVHSRLSESGAHNVFGRDGMESQTNLPGIAERLTEGPGKHPITEKRSRDVLAIAIDNIVGANLPARRPKVGDWDLQEVIENDDGFILRSARNSLQGQNGVAYIPDIPANLDPSEKRRREKQVVDTFRLLESLNSDGIDRPVMLSKIDDTDTHVLIYQAHEGFESLDLLPPSLELTAEQQVELILQIADAVAYAHSNNVVHRRLAPAAVLVRLRPEIGVKISRWSTVSSADTRTSTATRLSTSTAGAYDGFSVFLPPEGFGAGTDRRLGELFSVGALAYYVFAGKTPANDVPRLLDRLRTDRGLDLAASNATVEEDIRQLVLAATDPNPGKRLERVEALLARRKGRRKSRSQIKDSPVAVLAEAMRAITEERRSDDGTDPLNPTIGGRITERFTVEKVLGVGSTARGLQVLDAEDDKIRVLKVGLSPDKTPSLRAEADAIREVNRALGTARVRRHFVDLVDEPLELPHGRFGLLLSDCGTYTLADMLQLIGPDEENFWFFAEQLMDILVALESTGVVHRDVKPSNLGIVTAGNKRRLMLFDFSLAAAPLDDVSVGSPLYQDPFLVARVGGRTHFDSAAERYSVAVVLLELADRTHPTYGDGGENPATMKDPSLTLAAADLGAFSLPEQREALAAFFRKALAGDHAKRFVTAEEMRAELLSIRKLGASAPVPATPPPPPTPPAPPTPPTPEPVTLRAEITSFATFADEIVAYSGTKGTHSRRYVQHVLGVADTVVPDPFITASPFAKILGCSTPRIHQFPKELPRLWAESEPLTRVLGALRDAVRESVEAAGGIATPAQLEAAVTGVLCDDAASSVSTMPANGVDGGGSGRKPWPRQGVLRLVELFINSETEVLHPIRRGRKWHMVAFASTDSLTLLPKALEEAAAE
;
A
#
# COMPACT_ATOMS: atom_id res chain seq x y z
N MET A 1 -37.80 -22.33 -17.26
CA MET A 1 -37.00 -23.57 -17.28
C MET A 1 -35.77 -23.34 -16.42
N SER A 2 -35.63 -24.08 -15.33
CA SER A 2 -34.62 -23.90 -14.28
C SER A 2 -33.22 -24.27 -14.81
N THR A 3 -32.21 -23.41 -14.64
CA THR A 3 -30.82 -23.75 -14.98
C THR A 3 -30.22 -24.72 -13.94
N PRO A 4 -29.47 -25.77 -14.36
CA PRO A 4 -29.13 -26.91 -13.50
C PRO A 4 -27.95 -26.73 -12.52
N GLU A 5 -27.37 -25.53 -12.39
CA GLU A 5 -25.93 -25.38 -12.10
C GLU A 5 -25.45 -25.24 -10.64
N LYS A 6 -26.25 -25.53 -9.61
CA LYS A 6 -25.73 -25.56 -8.20
C LYS A 6 -26.10 -26.80 -7.39
N ARG A 7 -26.32 -27.95 -8.04
CA ARG A 7 -26.59 -29.22 -7.35
C ARG A 7 -25.35 -30.04 -7.06
N PHE A 8 -24.30 -29.88 -7.85
CA PHE A 8 -22.98 -30.49 -7.62
C PHE A 8 -22.01 -29.41 -7.13
N ARG A 9 -21.31 -29.66 -6.03
CA ARG A 9 -20.31 -28.76 -5.45
C ARG A 9 -19.03 -29.52 -5.14
N GLU A 10 -18.03 -29.30 -5.97
CA GLU A 10 -16.67 -29.73 -5.69
C GLU A 10 -15.97 -28.65 -4.86
N VAL A 11 -15.60 -28.97 -3.62
CA VAL A 11 -15.07 -28.00 -2.65
C VAL A 11 -13.56 -27.88 -2.79
N SER A 12 -12.89 -29.01 -2.99
CA SER A 12 -11.49 -29.07 -3.40
C SER A 12 -11.33 -30.09 -4.54
N LYS A 13 -10.35 -29.86 -5.41
CA LYS A 13 -10.05 -30.83 -6.47
C LYS A 13 -9.20 -31.95 -5.87
N SER A 14 -9.63 -33.20 -6.04
CA SER A 14 -8.80 -34.34 -5.65
C SER A 14 -7.54 -34.39 -6.53
N GLU A 15 -6.38 -34.54 -5.90
CA GLU A 15 -5.08 -34.67 -6.56
C GLU A 15 -4.85 -36.09 -7.12
N PHE A 16 -5.68 -37.07 -6.73
CA PHE A 16 -5.52 -38.47 -7.08
C PHE A 16 -6.41 -38.87 -8.28
N PRO A 17 -5.84 -39.39 -9.39
CA PRO A 17 -6.62 -39.78 -10.58
C PRO A 17 -7.74 -40.79 -10.30
N HIS A 18 -7.48 -41.77 -9.43
CA HIS A 18 -8.46 -42.81 -9.10
C HIS A 18 -9.64 -42.28 -8.29
N GLU A 19 -9.41 -41.31 -7.42
CA GLU A 19 -10.46 -40.68 -6.62
C GLU A 19 -11.36 -39.80 -7.50
N ARG A 20 -10.78 -39.05 -8.45
CA ARG A 20 -11.55 -38.33 -9.48
C ARG A 20 -12.43 -39.26 -10.33
N GLU A 21 -11.91 -40.43 -10.69
CA GLU A 21 -12.70 -41.46 -11.39
C GLU A 21 -13.85 -41.97 -10.52
N GLY A 22 -13.58 -42.30 -9.26
CA GLY A 22 -14.59 -42.75 -8.30
C GLY A 22 -15.70 -41.71 -8.07
N LEU A 23 -15.33 -40.44 -7.91
CA LEU A 23 -16.28 -39.34 -7.78
C LEU A 23 -17.09 -39.15 -9.07
N GLY A 24 -16.46 -39.29 -10.23
CA GLY A 24 -17.16 -39.23 -11.52
C GLY A 24 -18.25 -40.31 -11.64
N LEU A 25 -17.95 -41.54 -11.22
CA LEU A 25 -18.91 -42.65 -11.18
C LEU A 25 -20.05 -42.37 -10.18
N LEU A 26 -19.72 -41.85 -9.00
CA LEU A 26 -20.71 -41.50 -7.99
C LEU A 26 -21.64 -40.38 -8.46
N VAL A 27 -21.11 -39.34 -9.10
CA VAL A 27 -21.90 -38.21 -9.62
C VAL A 27 -22.81 -38.67 -10.76
N ALA A 28 -22.33 -39.58 -11.63
CA ALA A 28 -23.14 -40.17 -12.68
C ALA A 28 -24.32 -41.00 -12.15
N ALA A 29 -24.16 -41.62 -10.97
CA ALA A 29 -25.20 -42.39 -10.29
C ALA A 29 -26.28 -41.51 -9.62
N VAL A 30 -26.01 -40.22 -9.38
CA VAL A 30 -26.97 -39.31 -8.72
C VAL A 30 -27.92 -38.70 -9.77
N PRO A 31 -29.25 -38.81 -9.59
CA PRO A 31 -30.21 -38.22 -10.52
C PRO A 31 -30.04 -36.69 -10.59
N ASN A 32 -30.03 -36.15 -11.81
CA ASN A 32 -29.98 -34.71 -12.04
C ASN A 32 -31.37 -34.05 -11.86
N THR A 33 -32.08 -34.38 -10.78
CA THR A 33 -33.42 -33.88 -10.44
C THR A 33 -33.46 -33.44 -8.97
N ALA A 34 -34.38 -32.54 -8.59
CA ALA A 34 -34.55 -32.21 -7.18
C ALA A 34 -35.18 -33.41 -6.44
N PRO A 35 -34.83 -33.69 -5.17
CA PRO A 35 -34.06 -32.88 -4.21
C PRO A 35 -32.54 -33.15 -4.21
N TYR A 36 -32.01 -33.92 -5.17
CA TYR A 36 -30.64 -34.43 -5.12
C TYR A 36 -29.57 -33.32 -5.18
N ARG A 37 -28.59 -33.39 -4.28
CA ARG A 37 -27.43 -32.50 -4.21
C ARG A 37 -26.19 -33.24 -3.74
N VAL A 38 -25.02 -32.82 -4.19
CA VAL A 38 -23.75 -33.50 -3.94
C VAL A 38 -22.69 -32.48 -3.56
N TRP A 39 -21.95 -32.76 -2.49
CA TRP A 39 -20.72 -32.07 -2.10
C TRP A 39 -19.57 -33.07 -2.11
N THR A 40 -18.44 -32.72 -2.71
CA THR A 40 -17.26 -33.60 -2.79
C THR A 40 -16.00 -32.92 -2.26
N ASN A 41 -15.10 -33.74 -1.72
CA ASN A 41 -13.76 -33.37 -1.24
C ASN A 41 -13.80 -32.19 -0.26
N PHE A 42 -14.48 -32.37 0.87
CA PHE A 42 -14.56 -31.33 1.89
C PHE A 42 -14.19 -31.86 3.26
N SER A 43 -13.82 -30.93 4.14
CA SER A 43 -13.49 -31.22 5.53
C SER A 43 -14.31 -30.32 6.45
N PHE A 44 -14.73 -30.85 7.60
CA PHE A 44 -15.45 -30.09 8.61
C PHE A 44 -14.86 -30.35 10.00
N THR A 45 -15.03 -29.38 10.91
CA THR A 45 -14.62 -29.53 12.32
C THR A 45 -15.80 -29.96 13.18
N ASP A 46 -15.59 -30.89 14.10
CA ASP A 46 -16.56 -31.18 15.16
C ASP A 46 -16.49 -30.17 16.32
N ASP A 47 -17.34 -30.38 17.33
CA ASP A 47 -17.42 -29.55 18.55
C ASP A 47 -16.14 -29.43 19.36
N GLN A 48 -15.22 -30.36 19.17
CA GLN A 48 -13.95 -30.40 19.88
C GLN A 48 -12.81 -29.84 19.01
N GLY A 49 -13.14 -29.26 17.85
CA GLY A 49 -12.17 -28.76 16.88
C GLY A 49 -11.44 -29.86 16.12
N GLN A 50 -11.91 -31.12 16.20
CA GLN A 50 -11.33 -32.22 15.44
C GLN A 50 -11.79 -32.16 13.98
N TRP A 51 -10.84 -32.29 13.06
CA TRP A 51 -11.10 -32.29 11.63
C TRP A 51 -11.56 -33.66 11.13
N HIS A 52 -12.59 -33.65 10.28
CA HIS A 52 -13.15 -34.82 9.61
C HIS A 52 -13.22 -34.55 8.12
N GLU A 53 -12.45 -35.31 7.35
CA GLU A 53 -12.45 -35.27 5.88
C GLU A 53 -13.53 -36.20 5.32
N VAL A 54 -14.22 -35.75 4.28
CA VAL A 54 -15.35 -36.44 3.65
C VAL A 54 -15.21 -36.38 2.12
N ASP A 55 -15.11 -37.56 1.51
CA ASP A 55 -14.91 -37.70 0.07
C ASP A 55 -16.17 -37.23 -0.69
N ALA A 56 -17.36 -37.69 -0.27
CA ALA A 56 -18.63 -37.21 -0.83
C ALA A 56 -19.80 -37.20 0.18
N LEU A 57 -20.70 -36.24 0.02
CA LEU A 57 -21.97 -36.14 0.74
C LEU A 57 -23.10 -35.91 -0.26
N VAL A 58 -24.10 -36.80 -0.27
CA VAL A 58 -25.23 -36.78 -1.19
C VAL A 58 -26.53 -36.61 -0.42
N VAL A 59 -27.31 -35.58 -0.73
CA VAL A 59 -28.68 -35.41 -0.25
C VAL A 59 -29.61 -36.23 -1.16
N GLY A 60 -30.28 -37.24 -0.60
CA GLY A 60 -31.26 -38.08 -1.30
C GLY A 60 -32.71 -37.65 -1.04
N ARG A 61 -33.69 -38.50 -1.39
CA ARG A 61 -35.12 -38.25 -1.13
C ARG A 61 -35.56 -38.62 0.28
N GLY A 62 -34.91 -39.62 0.89
CA GLY A 62 -35.20 -40.07 2.25
C GLY A 62 -34.21 -39.60 3.31
N ARG A 63 -32.92 -39.53 2.97
CA ARG A 63 -31.83 -39.28 3.91
C ARG A 63 -30.63 -38.60 3.24
N ILE A 64 -29.61 -38.28 4.02
CA ILE A 64 -28.29 -37.83 3.53
C ILE A 64 -27.34 -39.04 3.55
N HIS A 65 -26.51 -39.18 2.53
CA HIS A 65 -25.54 -40.25 2.38
C HIS A 65 -24.13 -39.67 2.45
N MET A 66 -23.35 -40.05 3.46
CA MET A 66 -21.93 -39.73 3.58
C MET A 66 -21.13 -40.89 3.00
N VAL A 67 -20.53 -40.67 1.85
CA VAL A 67 -19.89 -41.70 1.04
C VAL A 67 -18.37 -41.59 1.16
N GLU A 68 -17.75 -42.69 1.59
CA GLU A 68 -16.31 -42.88 1.62
C GLU A 68 -15.91 -43.71 0.40
N LEU A 69 -14.94 -43.23 -0.38
CA LEU A 69 -14.47 -43.86 -1.62
C LEU A 69 -13.18 -44.63 -1.37
N LYS A 70 -13.11 -45.85 -1.90
CA LYS A 70 -11.88 -46.65 -1.94
C LYS A 70 -11.70 -47.33 -3.29
N SER A 71 -10.55 -47.08 -3.92
CA SER A 71 -10.11 -47.69 -5.19
C SER A 71 -9.51 -49.09 -5.00
N TRP A 72 -9.88 -49.79 -3.92
CA TRP A 72 -9.27 -51.08 -3.57
C TRP A 72 -9.63 -52.15 -4.60
N ASN A 73 -8.65 -52.99 -4.93
CA ASN A 73 -8.80 -54.14 -5.81
C ASN A 73 -8.49 -55.42 -5.01
N GLY A 74 -9.25 -56.49 -5.23
CA GLY A 74 -9.06 -57.77 -4.57
C GLY A 74 -10.37 -58.45 -4.16
N VAL A 75 -10.22 -59.55 -3.42
CA VAL A 75 -11.32 -60.23 -2.73
C VAL A 75 -11.42 -59.68 -1.31
N PHE A 76 -12.61 -59.21 -0.93
CA PHE A 76 -12.89 -58.62 0.37
C PHE A 76 -13.66 -59.60 1.25
N SER A 77 -13.21 -59.91 2.46
CA SER A 77 -13.94 -60.73 3.44
C SER A 77 -13.88 -60.07 4.82
N GLY A 78 -14.66 -60.54 5.79
CA GLY A 78 -14.67 -59.96 7.14
C GLY A 78 -16.07 -59.51 7.59
N SER A 79 -16.11 -58.66 8.62
CA SER A 79 -17.32 -58.25 9.34
C SER A 79 -17.45 -56.72 9.42
N GLU A 80 -18.47 -56.22 10.10
CA GLU A 80 -18.73 -54.78 10.29
C GLU A 80 -17.60 -54.01 11.02
N HIS A 81 -16.66 -54.72 11.65
CA HIS A 81 -15.51 -54.10 12.35
C HIS A 81 -14.22 -54.16 11.55
N GLN A 82 -14.09 -55.14 10.65
CA GLN A 82 -12.82 -55.49 10.02
C GLN A 82 -13.02 -56.02 8.61
N ILE A 83 -12.19 -55.55 7.68
CA ILE A 83 -12.15 -55.98 6.29
C ILE A 83 -10.77 -56.57 5.97
N ASP A 84 -10.78 -57.82 5.55
CA ASP A 84 -9.65 -58.57 5.03
C ASP A 84 -9.63 -58.45 3.51
N ILE A 85 -8.48 -58.07 2.96
CA ILE A 85 -8.27 -57.83 1.54
C ILE A 85 -7.26 -58.84 1.04
N ALA A 86 -7.65 -59.67 0.07
CA ALA A 86 -6.76 -60.58 -0.64
C ALA A 86 -6.54 -60.10 -2.08
N TRP A 87 -5.29 -59.77 -2.42
CA TRP A 87 -4.92 -59.28 -3.74
C TRP A 87 -4.56 -60.42 -4.70
N ALA A 88 -4.70 -60.16 -6.00
CA ALA A 88 -4.39 -61.15 -7.04
C ALA A 88 -2.90 -61.58 -7.08
N ASN A 89 -2.00 -60.79 -6.50
CA ASN A 89 -0.58 -61.11 -6.37
C ASN A 89 -0.27 -62.01 -5.15
N GLY A 90 -1.29 -62.51 -4.44
CA GLY A 90 -1.13 -63.36 -3.25
C GLY A 90 -0.95 -62.58 -1.94
N GLY A 91 -0.85 -61.25 -1.97
CA GLY A 91 -0.79 -60.43 -0.77
C GLY A 91 -2.10 -60.45 0.02
N ARG A 92 -2.01 -60.30 1.34
CA ARG A 92 -3.17 -60.12 2.23
C ARG A 92 -2.95 -58.92 3.14
N ALA A 93 -3.99 -58.13 3.38
CA ALA A 93 -3.99 -57.14 4.44
C ALA A 93 -5.31 -57.14 5.19
N GLN A 94 -5.21 -56.76 6.44
CA GLN A 94 -6.33 -56.65 7.34
C GLN A 94 -6.47 -55.19 7.76
N LYS A 95 -7.65 -54.62 7.57
CA LYS A 95 -7.93 -53.22 7.87
C LYS A 95 -9.20 -53.10 8.70
N ARG A 96 -9.32 -52.01 9.44
CA ARG A 96 -10.60 -51.65 10.09
C ARG A 96 -11.64 -51.35 9.01
N HIS A 97 -12.88 -51.75 9.23
CA HIS A 97 -13.95 -51.48 8.29
C HIS A 97 -14.18 -49.96 8.12
N PRO A 98 -14.09 -49.39 6.91
CA PRO A 98 -14.22 -47.94 6.69
C PRO A 98 -15.54 -47.35 7.21
N ASN A 99 -16.66 -48.09 7.10
CA ASN A 99 -17.95 -47.63 7.65
C ASN A 99 -17.89 -47.32 9.15
N TYR A 100 -17.00 -47.95 9.92
CA TYR A 100 -16.86 -47.62 11.34
C TYR A 100 -16.41 -46.16 11.54
N THR A 101 -15.41 -45.73 10.79
CA THR A 101 -14.90 -44.34 10.86
C THR A 101 -15.89 -43.37 10.22
N THR A 102 -16.49 -43.74 9.08
CA THR A 102 -17.47 -42.90 8.39
C THR A 102 -18.74 -42.71 9.22
N ARG A 103 -19.18 -43.71 9.99
CA ARG A 103 -20.31 -43.58 10.93
C ARG A 103 -20.02 -42.56 12.03
N LYS A 104 -18.79 -42.51 12.55
CA LYS A 104 -18.40 -41.48 13.53
C LYS A 104 -18.38 -40.09 12.90
N LYS A 105 -17.83 -39.96 11.68
CA LYS A 105 -17.88 -38.69 10.90
C LYS A 105 -19.34 -38.25 10.72
N ALA A 106 -20.23 -39.15 10.31
CA ALA A 106 -21.65 -38.88 10.13
C ALA A 106 -22.34 -38.40 11.42
N GLN A 107 -22.08 -39.04 12.56
CA GLN A 107 -22.63 -38.62 13.86
C GLN A 107 -22.17 -37.21 14.26
N LYS A 108 -20.88 -36.90 14.05
CA LYS A 108 -20.33 -35.56 14.33
C LYS A 108 -20.89 -34.51 13.36
N PHE A 109 -21.04 -34.86 12.09
CA PHE A 109 -21.65 -34.00 11.07
C PHE A 109 -23.11 -33.69 11.41
N VAL A 110 -23.89 -34.68 11.86
CA VAL A 110 -25.27 -34.48 12.32
C VAL A 110 -25.33 -33.46 13.46
N GLY A 111 -24.41 -33.52 14.43
CA GLY A 111 -24.33 -32.53 15.52
C GLY A 111 -24.02 -31.10 15.06
N ARG A 112 -23.22 -30.93 14.00
CA ARG A 112 -23.01 -29.63 13.33
C ARG A 112 -24.26 -29.19 12.58
N LEU A 113 -24.85 -30.11 11.81
CA LEU A 113 -26.04 -29.86 11.01
C LEU A 113 -27.24 -29.46 11.86
N HIS A 114 -27.42 -30.05 13.05
CA HIS A 114 -28.42 -29.61 14.02
C HIS A 114 -28.27 -28.14 14.39
N ARG A 115 -27.05 -27.69 14.75
CA ARG A 115 -26.82 -26.30 15.16
C ARG A 115 -27.01 -25.31 14.02
N GLU A 116 -26.51 -25.62 12.84
CA GLU A 116 -26.69 -24.75 11.67
C GLU A 116 -28.17 -24.62 11.32
N ILE A 117 -28.93 -25.72 11.40
CA ILE A 117 -30.38 -25.68 11.16
C ILE A 117 -31.12 -24.95 12.28
N ASP A 118 -30.69 -25.08 13.54
CA ASP A 118 -31.23 -24.31 14.67
C ASP A 118 -30.88 -22.81 14.58
N GLU A 119 -29.73 -22.46 14.03
CA GLU A 119 -29.34 -21.08 13.72
C GLU A 119 -30.18 -20.51 12.58
N ILE A 120 -30.35 -21.25 11.49
CA ILE A 120 -31.24 -20.88 10.39
C ILE A 120 -32.67 -20.71 10.90
N ARG A 121 -33.13 -21.58 11.81
CA ARG A 121 -34.42 -21.46 12.47
C ARG A 121 -34.55 -20.16 13.26
N ARG A 122 -33.59 -19.88 14.15
CA ARG A 122 -33.60 -18.65 14.95
C ARG A 122 -33.61 -17.40 14.09
N HIS A 123 -32.84 -17.38 12.99
CA HIS A 123 -32.82 -16.25 12.07
C HIS A 123 -34.14 -16.11 11.30
N ALA A 124 -34.70 -17.21 10.79
CA ALA A 124 -35.98 -17.21 10.10
C ALA A 124 -37.14 -16.75 11.02
N ASP A 125 -37.14 -17.20 12.28
CA ASP A 125 -38.09 -16.76 13.30
C ASP A 125 -37.92 -15.25 13.61
N ALA A 126 -36.68 -14.74 13.68
CA ALA A 126 -36.38 -13.33 13.95
C ALA A 126 -36.81 -12.38 12.82
N ILE A 127 -36.79 -12.84 11.56
CA ILE A 127 -37.19 -12.06 10.38
C ILE A 127 -38.62 -12.38 9.90
N GLY A 128 -39.39 -13.13 10.70
CA GLY A 128 -40.81 -13.37 10.47
C GLY A 128 -41.13 -14.31 9.29
N ILE A 129 -40.21 -15.19 8.88
CA ILE A 129 -40.46 -16.17 7.82
C ILE A 129 -41.14 -17.41 8.41
N PRO A 130 -42.41 -17.71 8.07
CA PRO A 130 -43.10 -18.88 8.60
C PRO A 130 -42.54 -20.16 7.98
N MET A 131 -41.91 -21.00 8.80
CA MET A 131 -41.37 -22.30 8.41
C MET A 131 -42.02 -23.40 9.24
N SER A 132 -42.30 -24.54 8.60
CA SER A 132 -42.94 -25.66 9.28
C SER A 132 -41.92 -26.43 10.14
N PRO A 133 -42.34 -27.11 11.23
CA PRO A 133 -41.44 -27.99 11.99
C PRO A 133 -40.75 -29.06 11.13
N GLN A 134 -41.34 -29.39 9.98
CA GLN A 134 -40.81 -30.36 9.03
C GLN A 134 -39.64 -29.81 8.19
N ASP A 135 -39.55 -28.49 8.03
CA ASP A 135 -38.46 -27.82 7.30
C ASP A 135 -37.15 -27.87 8.09
N TYR A 136 -37.22 -27.85 9.43
CA TYR A 136 -36.07 -27.91 10.35
C TYR A 136 -35.69 -29.30 10.84
N TYR A 137 -36.39 -30.34 10.39
CA TYR A 137 -36.02 -31.71 10.74
C TYR A 137 -34.63 -32.03 10.15
N VAL A 138 -33.72 -32.59 10.95
CA VAL A 138 -32.41 -33.04 10.46
C VAL A 138 -32.54 -34.46 9.89
N PRO A 139 -32.31 -34.68 8.59
CA PRO A 139 -32.36 -36.02 8.03
C PRO A 139 -31.26 -36.90 8.62
N TRP A 140 -31.52 -38.21 8.68
CA TRP A 140 -30.49 -39.18 9.03
C TRP A 140 -29.32 -39.09 8.04
N VAL A 141 -28.09 -39.10 8.56
CA VAL A 141 -26.87 -39.16 7.74
C VAL A 141 -26.34 -40.58 7.79
N GLN A 142 -26.41 -41.26 6.66
CA GLN A 142 -26.00 -42.65 6.53
C GLN A 142 -24.57 -42.77 5.99
N GLU A 143 -23.73 -43.51 6.68
CA GLU A 143 -22.42 -43.93 6.18
C GLU A 143 -22.56 -44.92 5.02
N CYS A 144 -21.79 -44.72 3.95
CA CYS A 144 -21.72 -45.62 2.80
C CYS A 144 -20.25 -45.79 2.41
N LEU A 145 -19.81 -47.03 2.16
CA LEU A 145 -18.52 -47.32 1.56
C LEU A 145 -18.71 -47.66 0.09
N PHE A 146 -18.08 -46.88 -0.80
CA PHE A 146 -18.10 -47.12 -2.24
C PHE A 146 -16.76 -47.70 -2.70
N LEU A 147 -16.78 -49.00 -3.03
CA LEU A 147 -15.65 -49.72 -3.59
C LEU A 147 -15.67 -49.61 -5.11
N HIS A 148 -14.87 -48.69 -5.64
CA HIS A 148 -14.89 -48.32 -7.06
C HIS A 148 -13.65 -48.82 -7.82
N GLY A 149 -12.87 -49.76 -7.28
CA GLY A 149 -11.76 -50.41 -8.00
C GLY A 149 -12.25 -51.29 -9.15
N ASP A 150 -11.39 -51.52 -10.14
CA ASP A 150 -11.72 -52.31 -11.34
C ASP A 150 -11.91 -53.81 -11.07
N ARG A 151 -11.27 -54.34 -10.03
CA ARG A 151 -11.29 -55.76 -9.66
C ARG A 151 -11.75 -55.93 -8.23
N VAL A 152 -13.03 -55.69 -7.98
CA VAL A 152 -13.67 -55.87 -6.66
C VAL A 152 -14.47 -57.18 -6.66
N HIS A 153 -14.31 -57.99 -5.62
CA HIS A 153 -15.18 -59.15 -5.36
C HIS A 153 -15.41 -59.31 -3.85
N SER A 154 -16.66 -59.22 -3.40
CA SER A 154 -17.02 -59.28 -1.98
C SER A 154 -17.45 -60.67 -1.53
N ARG A 155 -16.86 -61.11 -0.41
CA ARG A 155 -17.23 -62.25 0.43
C ARG A 155 -17.40 -61.79 1.89
N LEU A 156 -17.78 -60.54 2.08
CA LEU A 156 -18.09 -59.98 3.40
C LEU A 156 -19.25 -60.77 4.01
N SER A 157 -19.27 -60.90 5.33
CA SER A 157 -20.45 -61.39 6.04
C SER A 157 -21.64 -60.47 5.76
N GLU A 158 -22.87 -60.94 6.00
CA GLU A 158 -24.07 -60.12 5.85
C GLU A 158 -23.97 -58.79 6.62
N SER A 159 -23.38 -58.82 7.83
CA SER A 159 -23.09 -57.61 8.62
C SER A 159 -21.96 -56.74 8.04
N GLY A 160 -20.92 -57.34 7.46
CA GLY A 160 -19.81 -56.60 6.84
C GLY A 160 -20.16 -55.96 5.50
N ALA A 161 -21.08 -56.56 4.74
CA ALA A 161 -21.57 -56.00 3.48
C ALA A 161 -22.57 -54.84 3.69
N HIS A 162 -23.01 -54.61 4.93
CA HIS A 162 -23.98 -53.57 5.25
C HIS A 162 -23.43 -52.16 4.92
N ASN A 163 -24.17 -51.41 4.10
CA ASN A 163 -23.77 -50.11 3.56
C ASN A 163 -22.44 -50.14 2.77
N VAL A 164 -22.14 -51.25 2.08
CA VAL A 164 -21.02 -51.36 1.15
C VAL A 164 -21.55 -51.54 -0.26
N PHE A 165 -21.06 -50.72 -1.18
CA PHE A 165 -21.59 -50.62 -2.54
C PHE A 165 -20.47 -50.75 -3.58
N GLY A 166 -20.77 -51.43 -4.67
CA GLY A 166 -19.89 -51.57 -5.84
C GLY A 166 -20.30 -50.64 -6.99
N ARG A 167 -19.55 -50.72 -8.10
CA ARG A 167 -19.90 -50.02 -9.35
C ARG A 167 -21.26 -50.52 -9.87
N ASP A 168 -22.09 -49.61 -10.34
CA ASP A 168 -23.39 -49.93 -10.94
C ASP A 168 -23.23 -50.82 -12.18
N GLY A 169 -24.09 -51.83 -12.34
CA GLY A 169 -24.05 -52.77 -13.46
C GLY A 169 -22.98 -53.87 -13.36
N MET A 170 -22.21 -53.88 -12.27
CA MET A 170 -21.14 -54.86 -12.01
C MET A 170 -21.45 -55.76 -10.80
N GLU A 171 -22.72 -55.87 -10.39
CA GLU A 171 -23.15 -56.58 -9.18
C GLU A 171 -22.80 -58.07 -9.22
N SER A 172 -22.87 -58.69 -10.40
CA SER A 172 -22.46 -60.09 -10.60
C SER A 172 -20.95 -60.33 -10.40
N GLN A 173 -20.13 -59.30 -10.63
CA GLN A 173 -18.69 -59.33 -10.42
C GLN A 173 -18.33 -58.97 -8.97
N THR A 174 -18.90 -57.87 -8.46
CA THR A 174 -18.57 -57.31 -7.15
C THR A 174 -19.21 -58.07 -6.01
N ASN A 175 -20.31 -58.80 -6.25
CA ASN A 175 -21.18 -59.39 -5.23
C ASN A 175 -21.63 -58.34 -4.17
N LEU A 176 -21.85 -57.11 -4.63
CA LEU A 176 -22.34 -55.98 -3.86
C LEU A 176 -23.40 -55.25 -4.68
N PRO A 177 -24.38 -54.61 -4.01
CA PRO A 177 -25.32 -53.73 -4.69
C PRO A 177 -24.60 -52.52 -5.31
N GLY A 178 -25.15 -52.00 -6.41
CA GLY A 178 -24.68 -50.77 -7.03
C GLY A 178 -24.91 -49.55 -6.14
N ILE A 179 -24.03 -48.55 -6.20
CA ILE A 179 -24.16 -47.32 -5.42
C ILE A 179 -25.42 -46.53 -5.78
N ALA A 180 -25.90 -46.61 -7.03
CA ALA A 180 -27.13 -45.96 -7.47
C ALA A 180 -28.35 -46.46 -6.69
N GLU A 181 -28.42 -47.75 -6.34
CA GLU A 181 -29.53 -48.34 -5.57
C GLU A 181 -29.71 -47.60 -4.23
N ARG A 182 -28.60 -47.25 -3.57
CA ARG A 182 -28.61 -46.51 -2.31
C ARG A 182 -28.92 -45.04 -2.51
N LEU A 183 -28.26 -44.39 -3.47
CA LEU A 183 -28.41 -42.95 -3.70
C LEU A 183 -29.80 -42.59 -4.22
N THR A 184 -30.49 -43.51 -4.91
CA THR A 184 -31.81 -43.30 -5.51
C THR A 184 -32.98 -43.85 -4.69
N GLU A 185 -32.74 -44.21 -3.44
CA GLU A 185 -33.77 -44.78 -2.56
C GLU A 185 -35.04 -43.91 -2.46
N GLY A 186 -36.19 -44.57 -2.29
CA GLY A 186 -37.49 -43.93 -2.15
C GLY A 186 -37.60 -42.99 -0.93
N PRO A 187 -38.63 -42.13 -0.89
CA PRO A 187 -38.84 -41.22 0.23
C PRO A 187 -39.06 -41.99 1.55
N GLY A 188 -38.34 -41.60 2.60
CA GLY A 188 -38.53 -42.10 3.95
C GLY A 188 -39.68 -41.40 4.69
N LYS A 189 -39.80 -41.65 6.01
CA LYS A 189 -40.86 -41.09 6.88
C LYS A 189 -40.92 -39.55 6.87
N HIS A 190 -39.79 -38.88 6.65
CA HIS A 190 -39.68 -37.43 6.54
C HIS A 190 -38.98 -37.05 5.22
N PRO A 191 -39.70 -37.07 4.08
CA PRO A 191 -39.10 -36.86 2.78
C PRO A 191 -38.41 -35.50 2.69
N ILE A 192 -37.26 -35.49 2.03
CA ILE A 192 -36.53 -34.27 1.73
C ILE A 192 -37.18 -33.68 0.48
N THR A 193 -37.93 -32.59 0.64
CA THR A 193 -38.55 -31.86 -0.48
C THR A 193 -37.50 -31.01 -1.20
N GLU A 194 -37.81 -30.57 -2.42
CA GLU A 194 -36.94 -29.63 -3.16
C GLU A 194 -36.72 -28.33 -2.36
N LYS A 195 -37.80 -27.80 -1.79
CA LYS A 195 -37.78 -26.62 -0.93
C LYS A 195 -36.83 -26.84 0.26
N ARG A 196 -36.97 -27.93 1.00
CA ARG A 196 -36.14 -28.26 2.18
C ARG A 196 -34.67 -28.52 1.80
N SER A 197 -34.43 -29.20 0.68
CA SER A 197 -33.08 -29.43 0.14
C SER A 197 -32.39 -28.12 -0.23
N ARG A 198 -33.10 -27.18 -0.86
CA ARG A 198 -32.55 -25.88 -1.33
C ARG A 198 -32.44 -24.84 -0.22
N ASP A 199 -33.50 -24.67 0.57
CA ASP A 199 -33.67 -23.50 1.44
C ASP A 199 -33.15 -23.74 2.86
N VAL A 200 -32.93 -25.00 3.25
CA VAL A 200 -32.44 -25.36 4.59
C VAL A 200 -31.19 -26.20 4.52
N LEU A 201 -31.26 -27.39 3.90
CA LEU A 201 -30.14 -28.34 3.93
C LEU A 201 -28.94 -27.86 3.12
N ALA A 202 -29.14 -27.29 1.93
CA ALA A 202 -28.01 -26.79 1.15
C ALA A 202 -27.29 -25.66 1.88
N ILE A 203 -28.01 -24.70 2.47
CA ILE A 203 -27.41 -23.60 3.23
C ILE A 203 -26.67 -24.12 4.46
N ALA A 204 -27.31 -24.99 5.26
CA ALA A 204 -26.69 -25.55 6.45
C ALA A 204 -25.43 -26.36 6.11
N ILE A 205 -25.50 -27.21 5.08
CA ILE A 205 -24.34 -27.98 4.60
C ILE A 205 -23.29 -27.03 4.04
N ASP A 206 -23.66 -26.01 3.26
CA ASP A 206 -22.73 -25.01 2.73
C ASP A 206 -22.05 -24.18 3.81
N ASN A 207 -22.68 -23.93 4.96
CA ASN A 207 -22.01 -23.29 6.09
C ASN A 207 -21.00 -24.23 6.77
N ILE A 208 -21.29 -25.53 6.79
CA ILE A 208 -20.39 -26.56 7.30
C ILE A 208 -19.24 -26.82 6.32
N VAL A 209 -19.49 -26.67 5.03
CA VAL A 209 -18.61 -27.08 3.92
C VAL A 209 -17.84 -25.91 3.28
N GLY A 210 -18.39 -24.69 3.33
CA GLY A 210 -17.96 -23.54 2.53
C GLY A 210 -17.17 -22.49 3.31
N ALA A 211 -15.94 -22.25 2.85
CA ALA A 211 -15.12 -21.01 2.85
C ALA A 211 -14.89 -20.17 4.14
N ASN A 212 -15.64 -20.36 5.22
CA ASN A 212 -15.45 -19.70 6.51
C ASN A 212 -14.87 -20.62 7.59
N LEU A 213 -14.55 -21.86 7.25
CA LEU A 213 -13.69 -22.68 8.09
C LEU A 213 -12.24 -22.51 7.59
N PRO A 214 -11.33 -21.99 8.43
CA PRO A 214 -9.93 -21.89 8.05
C PRO A 214 -9.45 -23.30 7.73
N ALA A 215 -8.94 -23.52 6.51
CA ALA A 215 -8.23 -24.75 6.13
C ALA A 215 -7.42 -25.22 7.34
N ARG A 216 -7.54 -26.51 7.74
CA ARG A 216 -6.87 -27.10 8.91
C ARG A 216 -5.56 -26.39 9.13
N ARG A 217 -5.54 -25.49 10.12
CA ARG A 217 -4.37 -24.66 10.37
C ARG A 217 -3.27 -25.66 10.70
N PRO A 218 -2.24 -25.77 9.86
CA PRO A 218 -1.21 -26.77 10.12
C PRO A 218 -0.66 -26.48 11.51
N LYS A 219 -0.55 -27.51 12.33
CA LYS A 219 -0.03 -27.39 13.68
C LYS A 219 1.41 -27.86 13.69
N VAL A 220 2.18 -27.33 14.62
CA VAL A 220 3.58 -27.69 14.84
C VAL A 220 3.74 -27.84 16.33
N GLY A 221 3.51 -29.05 16.85
CA GLY A 221 3.37 -29.26 18.30
C GLY A 221 2.26 -28.37 18.86
N ASP A 222 2.60 -27.50 19.82
CA ASP A 222 1.66 -26.57 20.46
C ASP A 222 1.45 -25.26 19.68
N TRP A 223 1.97 -25.12 18.46
CA TRP A 223 1.86 -23.90 17.66
C TRP A 223 0.84 -24.05 16.52
N ASP A 224 -0.17 -23.19 16.51
CA ASP A 224 -1.15 -23.07 15.43
C ASP A 224 -0.62 -22.14 14.33
N LEU A 225 -0.35 -22.66 13.14
CA LEU A 225 0.07 -21.85 12.00
C LEU A 225 -1.13 -21.13 11.36
N GLN A 226 -1.06 -19.81 11.35
CA GLN A 226 -2.09 -18.90 10.88
C GLN A 226 -1.82 -18.44 9.43
N GLU A 227 -2.04 -17.16 9.14
CA GLU A 227 -1.96 -16.60 7.79
C GLU A 227 -0.52 -16.60 7.26
N VAL A 228 -0.36 -16.72 5.94
CA VAL A 228 0.93 -16.50 5.27
C VAL A 228 1.24 -15.02 5.34
N ILE A 229 2.40 -14.69 5.88
CA ILE A 229 2.93 -13.31 5.97
C ILE A 229 3.63 -12.98 4.65
N GLU A 230 4.51 -13.86 4.21
CA GLU A 230 5.42 -13.62 3.08
C GLU A 230 5.80 -14.95 2.41
N ASN A 231 6.14 -14.90 1.12
CA ASN A 231 6.83 -15.98 0.43
C ASN A 231 8.18 -15.44 -0.07
N ASP A 232 9.25 -15.76 0.64
CA ASP A 232 10.63 -15.36 0.35
C ASP A 232 11.36 -16.53 -0.34
N ASP A 233 12.43 -16.26 -1.06
CA ASP A 233 13.15 -17.12 -2.01
C ASP A 233 13.57 -18.50 -1.43
N GLY A 234 12.61 -19.45 -1.33
CA GLY A 234 12.77 -20.78 -0.74
C GLY A 234 12.11 -21.01 0.62
N PHE A 235 11.41 -20.03 1.20
CA PHE A 235 10.66 -20.15 2.47
C PHE A 235 9.31 -19.41 2.45
N ILE A 236 8.28 -20.07 2.96
CA ILE A 236 6.96 -19.49 3.25
C ILE A 236 6.93 -19.11 4.74
N LEU A 237 6.77 -17.83 5.02
CA LEU A 237 6.62 -17.30 6.38
C LEU A 237 5.14 -17.28 6.75
N ARG A 238 4.78 -17.86 7.89
CA ARG A 238 3.42 -17.84 8.44
C ARG A 238 3.40 -17.29 9.85
N SER A 239 2.36 -16.56 10.21
CA SER A 239 2.11 -16.24 11.61
C SER A 239 1.83 -17.53 12.38
N ALA A 240 2.28 -17.63 13.62
CA ALA A 240 2.07 -18.77 14.49
C ALA A 240 1.58 -18.29 15.86
N ARG A 241 0.72 -19.08 16.51
CA ARG A 241 0.28 -18.80 17.88
C ARG A 241 0.40 -20.05 18.73
N ASN A 242 1.08 -19.96 19.86
CA ASN A 242 1.20 -21.06 20.81
C ASN A 242 -0.15 -21.26 21.52
N SER A 243 -0.75 -22.43 21.36
CA SER A 243 -2.06 -22.77 21.92
C SER A 243 -2.05 -22.94 23.45
N LEU A 244 -0.89 -23.24 24.05
CA LEU A 244 -0.74 -23.43 25.50
C LEU A 244 -0.38 -22.14 26.25
N GLN A 245 0.54 -21.35 25.70
CA GLN A 245 1.11 -20.17 26.35
C GLN A 245 0.53 -18.85 25.82
N GLY A 246 -0.26 -18.89 24.74
CA GLY A 246 -0.87 -17.70 24.13
C GLY A 246 0.12 -16.78 23.41
N GLN A 247 1.39 -17.16 23.28
CA GLN A 247 2.45 -16.38 22.65
C GLN A 247 2.31 -16.35 21.12
N ASN A 248 2.67 -15.22 20.51
CA ASN A 248 2.74 -15.07 19.06
C ASN A 248 4.14 -15.40 18.54
N GLY A 249 4.21 -15.85 17.29
CA GLY A 249 5.45 -16.25 16.64
C GLY A 249 5.33 -16.22 15.12
N VAL A 250 6.44 -16.56 14.46
CA VAL A 250 6.54 -16.68 13.01
C VAL A 250 7.15 -18.03 12.67
N ALA A 251 6.51 -18.76 11.77
CA ALA A 251 6.95 -20.04 11.27
C ALA A 251 7.60 -19.89 9.90
N TYR A 252 8.84 -20.35 9.78
CA TYR A 252 9.60 -20.42 8.54
C TYR A 252 9.53 -21.83 7.97
N ILE A 253 8.76 -21.97 6.90
CA ILE A 253 8.48 -23.26 6.26
C ILE A 253 9.28 -23.30 4.95
N PRO A 254 10.13 -24.28 4.69
CA PRO A 254 10.83 -24.37 3.42
C PRO A 254 9.82 -24.57 2.28
N ASP A 255 9.92 -23.73 1.23
CA ASP A 255 9.13 -23.89 0.02
C ASP A 255 9.72 -25.02 -0.82
N ILE A 256 9.15 -26.21 -0.70
CA ILE A 256 9.61 -27.42 -1.41
C ILE A 256 8.53 -27.82 -2.43
N PRO A 257 8.73 -27.53 -3.73
CA PRO A 257 7.85 -27.98 -4.80
C PRO A 257 7.63 -29.50 -4.78
N ALA A 258 6.39 -29.95 -5.03
CA ALA A 258 6.01 -31.37 -4.97
C ALA A 258 6.78 -32.28 -5.94
N ASN A 259 7.33 -31.72 -7.03
CA ASN A 259 8.05 -32.45 -8.09
C ASN A 259 9.58 -32.35 -7.97
N LEU A 260 10.14 -31.89 -6.84
CA LEU A 260 11.59 -31.80 -6.66
C LEU A 260 12.23 -33.19 -6.57
N ASP A 261 13.47 -33.31 -7.06
CA ASP A 261 14.25 -34.53 -6.92
C ASP A 261 14.43 -34.90 -5.43
N PRO A 262 14.26 -36.19 -5.03
CA PRO A 262 14.40 -36.60 -3.63
C PRO A 262 15.73 -36.23 -2.98
N SER A 263 16.82 -36.10 -3.75
CA SER A 263 18.11 -35.66 -3.21
C SER A 263 18.13 -34.16 -2.88
N GLU A 264 17.49 -33.34 -3.72
CA GLU A 264 17.34 -31.90 -3.50
C GLU A 264 16.38 -31.59 -2.35
N LYS A 265 15.29 -32.35 -2.22
CA LYS A 265 14.37 -32.27 -1.09
C LYS A 265 15.10 -32.53 0.24
N ARG A 266 15.84 -33.64 0.34
CA ARG A 266 16.66 -33.95 1.52
C ARG A 266 17.72 -32.90 1.78
N ARG A 267 18.30 -32.30 0.74
CA ARG A 267 19.27 -31.21 0.87
C ARG A 267 18.63 -29.97 1.51
N ARG A 268 17.45 -29.56 1.06
CA ARG A 268 16.71 -28.42 1.64
C ARG A 268 16.27 -28.69 3.09
N GLU A 269 15.75 -29.87 3.37
CA GLU A 269 15.38 -30.26 4.74
C GLU A 269 16.59 -30.27 5.67
N LYS A 270 17.72 -30.81 5.21
CA LYS A 270 18.98 -30.80 5.97
C LYS A 270 19.47 -29.37 6.23
N GLN A 271 19.32 -28.45 5.28
CA GLN A 271 19.68 -27.03 5.47
C GLN A 271 18.88 -26.38 6.61
N VAL A 272 17.58 -26.65 6.73
CA VAL A 272 16.76 -26.12 7.82
C VAL A 272 17.24 -26.62 9.18
N VAL A 273 17.55 -27.90 9.28
CA VAL A 273 18.10 -28.53 10.51
C VAL A 273 19.47 -27.96 10.86
N ASP A 274 20.35 -27.83 9.87
CA ASP A 274 21.69 -27.27 10.07
C ASP A 274 21.63 -25.79 10.47
N THR A 275 20.64 -25.03 9.97
CA THR A 275 20.38 -23.64 10.38
C THR A 275 19.97 -23.53 11.84
N PHE A 276 19.03 -24.39 12.28
CA PHE A 276 18.61 -24.42 13.68
C PHE A 276 19.79 -24.64 14.62
N ARG A 277 20.61 -25.66 14.35
CA ARG A 277 21.79 -25.99 15.17
C ARG A 277 22.81 -24.87 15.20
N LEU A 278 22.99 -24.18 14.07
CA LEU A 278 23.91 -23.04 13.99
C LEU A 278 23.41 -21.88 14.87
N LEU A 279 22.14 -21.50 14.75
CA LEU A 279 21.57 -20.39 15.51
C LEU A 279 21.41 -20.69 16.99
N GLU A 280 21.15 -21.95 17.36
CA GLU A 280 21.10 -22.41 18.75
C GLU A 280 22.45 -22.21 19.46
N SER A 281 23.57 -22.33 18.74
CA SER A 281 24.91 -22.14 19.29
C SER A 281 25.31 -20.66 19.50
N LEU A 282 24.57 -19.72 18.90
CA LEU A 282 24.84 -18.29 19.01
C LEU A 282 24.14 -17.72 20.24
N ASN A 283 24.87 -16.96 21.07
CA ASN A 283 24.33 -16.29 22.25
C ASN A 283 24.58 -14.77 22.23
N SER A 284 23.89 -14.05 21.33
CA SER A 284 23.82 -12.59 21.28
C SER A 284 22.37 -12.10 21.23
N ASP A 285 22.03 -11.05 21.97
CA ASP A 285 20.68 -10.46 21.96
C ASP A 285 20.31 -9.86 20.59
N GLY A 286 21.33 -9.43 19.82
CA GLY A 286 21.16 -8.87 18.46
C GLY A 286 20.88 -9.91 17.37
N ILE A 287 20.80 -11.20 17.70
CA ILE A 287 20.53 -12.30 16.76
C ILE A 287 19.18 -12.93 17.12
N ASP A 288 18.23 -12.87 16.18
CA ASP A 288 16.95 -13.56 16.30
C ASP A 288 17.13 -15.06 16.09
N ARG A 289 16.61 -15.85 17.03
CA ARG A 289 16.84 -17.30 17.11
C ARG A 289 15.52 -18.06 17.08
N PRO A 290 15.47 -19.18 16.37
CA PRO A 290 14.30 -20.04 16.42
C PRO A 290 14.18 -20.66 17.81
N VAL A 291 12.98 -20.59 18.39
CA VAL A 291 12.65 -21.24 19.67
C VAL A 291 12.36 -22.73 19.50
N MET A 292 12.06 -23.17 18.28
CA MET A 292 11.75 -24.58 18.01
C MET A 292 12.06 -24.97 16.57
N LEU A 293 12.60 -26.18 16.39
CA LEU A 293 12.61 -26.92 15.13
C LEU A 293 11.70 -28.14 15.30
N SER A 294 10.66 -28.24 14.48
CA SER A 294 9.74 -29.37 14.50
C SER A 294 9.24 -29.66 13.09
N LYS A 295 8.36 -30.65 12.95
CA LYS A 295 7.68 -30.97 11.69
C LYS A 295 6.25 -30.47 11.75
N ILE A 296 5.70 -30.06 10.61
CA ILE A 296 4.29 -29.72 10.50
C ILE A 296 3.47 -31.01 10.60
N ASP A 297 2.46 -31.03 11.47
CA ASP A 297 1.56 -32.17 11.66
C ASP A 297 1.00 -32.64 10.31
N ASP A 298 1.03 -33.96 10.08
CA ASP A 298 0.71 -34.67 8.83
C ASP A 298 1.65 -34.47 7.63
N THR A 299 2.77 -33.76 7.79
CA THR A 299 3.81 -33.65 6.75
C THR A 299 5.19 -33.99 7.33
N ASP A 300 6.12 -34.43 6.48
CA ASP A 300 7.52 -34.68 6.90
C ASP A 300 8.39 -33.40 6.82
N THR A 301 7.77 -32.24 6.64
CA THR A 301 8.44 -30.96 6.38
C THR A 301 8.89 -30.31 7.69
N HIS A 302 10.19 -30.04 7.82
CA HIS A 302 10.76 -29.31 8.96
C HIS A 302 10.42 -27.82 8.89
N VAL A 303 10.11 -27.22 10.04
CA VAL A 303 9.75 -25.82 10.20
C VAL A 303 10.50 -25.22 11.38
N LEU A 304 10.96 -23.97 11.23
CA LEU A 304 11.55 -23.19 12.31
C LEU A 304 10.49 -22.25 12.88
N ILE A 305 10.29 -22.26 14.19
CA ILE A 305 9.41 -21.30 14.87
C ILE A 305 10.28 -20.26 15.56
N TYR A 306 10.03 -19.00 15.25
CA TYR A 306 10.59 -17.83 15.91
C TYR A 306 9.53 -17.22 16.81
N GLN A 307 9.92 -16.77 18.00
CA GLN A 307 9.01 -16.04 18.88
C GLN A 307 8.88 -14.61 18.39
N ALA A 308 7.66 -14.06 18.39
CA ALA A 308 7.45 -12.66 18.04
C ALA A 308 8.03 -11.79 19.17
N HIS A 309 8.86 -10.82 18.79
CA HIS A 309 9.40 -9.83 19.72
C HIS A 309 8.46 -8.63 19.77
N GLU A 310 7.87 -8.36 20.94
CA GLU A 310 6.92 -7.25 21.10
C GLU A 310 7.58 -5.89 20.83
N GLY A 311 6.93 -5.09 19.98
CA GLY A 311 7.41 -3.76 19.58
C GLY A 311 8.55 -3.76 18.54
N PHE A 312 8.94 -4.93 18.01
CA PHE A 312 9.89 -5.03 16.90
C PHE A 312 9.15 -5.12 15.56
N GLU A 313 9.56 -4.29 14.61
CA GLU A 313 9.09 -4.30 13.23
C GLU A 313 10.27 -4.40 12.26
N SER A 314 10.02 -4.79 11.02
CA SER A 314 11.07 -4.88 10.01
C SER A 314 11.50 -3.48 9.55
N LEU A 315 12.80 -3.25 9.32
CA LEU A 315 13.35 -1.93 8.98
C LEU A 315 12.81 -1.37 7.64
N ASP A 316 12.38 -2.23 6.71
CA ASP A 316 11.70 -1.85 5.46
C ASP A 316 10.22 -1.51 5.62
N LEU A 317 9.60 -1.91 6.74
CA LEU A 317 8.19 -1.66 7.03
C LEU A 317 7.96 -0.41 7.87
N LEU A 318 9.04 0.24 8.32
CA LEU A 318 8.91 1.49 9.06
C LEU A 318 8.25 2.58 8.18
N PRO A 319 7.35 3.41 8.75
CA PRO A 319 6.70 4.47 8.00
C PRO A 319 7.72 5.43 7.38
N PRO A 320 7.56 5.85 6.11
CA PRO A 320 8.44 6.86 5.49
C PRO A 320 8.44 8.20 6.23
N SER A 321 7.39 8.50 6.99
CA SER A 321 7.25 9.68 7.85
C SER A 321 8.03 9.60 9.17
N LEU A 322 8.62 8.44 9.48
CA LEU A 322 9.35 8.21 10.72
C LEU A 322 10.78 8.75 10.59
N GLU A 323 11.03 9.93 11.15
CA GLU A 323 12.36 10.51 11.23
C GLU A 323 13.14 9.94 12.42
N LEU A 324 14.22 9.20 12.14
CA LEU A 324 15.18 8.75 13.15
C LEU A 324 16.16 9.88 13.47
N THR A 325 16.47 10.12 14.75
CA THR A 325 17.53 11.07 15.11
C THR A 325 18.90 10.55 14.68
N ALA A 326 19.90 11.43 14.52
CA ALA A 326 21.26 11.02 14.16
C ALA A 326 21.86 10.00 15.16
N GLU A 327 21.57 10.18 16.45
CA GLU A 327 21.96 9.23 17.51
C GLU A 327 21.28 7.88 17.32
N GLN A 328 19.99 7.89 16.99
CA GLN A 328 19.23 6.67 16.73
C GLN A 328 19.72 5.93 15.47
N GLN A 329 20.03 6.66 14.41
CA GLN A 329 20.58 6.11 13.17
C GLN A 329 21.94 5.44 13.44
N VAL A 330 22.83 6.11 14.17
CA VAL A 330 24.16 5.56 14.49
C VAL A 330 24.03 4.36 15.43
N GLU A 331 23.20 4.44 16.47
CA GLU A 331 22.98 3.34 17.41
C GLU A 331 22.42 2.10 16.71
N LEU A 332 21.46 2.30 15.79
CA LEU A 332 20.91 1.22 14.97
C LEU A 332 22.00 0.55 14.12
N ILE A 333 22.85 1.32 13.44
CA ILE A 333 23.96 0.75 12.64
C ILE A 333 25.00 0.06 13.53
N LEU A 334 25.30 0.61 14.71
CA LEU A 334 26.22 0.00 15.67
C LEU A 334 25.69 -1.35 16.16
N GLN A 335 24.41 -1.45 16.55
CA GLN A 335 23.82 -2.72 16.99
C GLN A 335 23.75 -3.75 15.85
N ILE A 336 23.48 -3.33 14.60
CA ILE A 336 23.60 -4.21 13.42
C ILE A 336 25.03 -4.71 13.28
N ALA A 337 26.01 -3.80 13.32
CA ALA A 337 27.42 -4.15 13.14
C ALA A 337 27.93 -5.06 14.26
N ASP A 338 27.48 -4.88 15.50
CA ASP A 338 27.81 -5.73 16.64
C ASP A 338 27.22 -7.14 16.51
N ALA A 339 25.95 -7.24 16.09
CA ALA A 339 25.32 -8.54 15.84
C ALA A 339 26.03 -9.31 14.73
N VAL A 340 26.42 -8.64 13.64
CA VAL A 340 27.21 -9.24 12.55
C VAL A 340 28.64 -9.58 13.00
N ALA A 341 29.29 -8.71 13.77
CA ALA A 341 30.63 -8.97 14.30
C ALA A 341 30.65 -10.17 15.26
N TYR A 342 29.59 -10.32 16.07
CA TYR A 342 29.38 -11.50 16.91
C TYR A 342 29.19 -12.77 16.08
N ALA A 343 28.43 -12.71 14.99
CA ALA A 343 28.31 -13.85 14.08
C ALA A 343 29.66 -14.21 13.45
N HIS A 344 30.43 -13.22 12.99
CA HIS A 344 31.77 -13.43 12.41
C HIS A 344 32.75 -14.08 13.38
N SER A 345 32.73 -13.71 14.67
CA SER A 345 33.60 -14.34 15.70
C SER A 345 33.24 -15.82 15.94
N ASN A 346 31.99 -16.19 15.65
CA ASN A 346 31.52 -17.58 15.65
C ASN A 346 31.62 -18.25 14.26
N ASN A 347 32.35 -17.65 13.31
CA ASN A 347 32.51 -18.10 11.92
C ASN A 347 31.20 -18.22 11.12
N VAL A 348 30.17 -17.46 11.52
CA VAL A 348 28.88 -17.37 10.84
C VAL A 348 28.84 -16.10 10.01
N VAL A 349 28.24 -16.18 8.81
CA VAL A 349 27.95 -15.03 7.95
C VAL A 349 26.49 -15.11 7.51
N HIS A 350 25.81 -13.96 7.43
CA HIS A 350 24.39 -13.83 7.08
C HIS A 350 24.11 -14.06 5.58
N ARG A 351 24.96 -13.51 4.69
CA ARG A 351 24.92 -13.61 3.20
C ARG A 351 23.72 -12.99 2.49
N ARG A 352 22.66 -12.65 3.22
CA ARG A 352 21.45 -12.02 2.68
C ARG A 352 21.00 -10.81 3.53
N LEU A 353 21.94 -9.96 3.94
CA LEU A 353 21.67 -8.87 4.89
C LEU A 353 21.05 -7.66 4.16
N ALA A 354 19.83 -7.29 4.52
CA ALA A 354 19.05 -6.18 3.95
C ALA A 354 17.98 -5.70 4.95
N PRO A 355 17.27 -4.58 4.68
CA PRO A 355 16.31 -4.01 5.62
C PRO A 355 15.26 -5.01 6.13
N ALA A 356 14.73 -5.88 5.25
CA ALA A 356 13.78 -6.93 5.64
C ALA A 356 14.33 -7.87 6.75
N ALA A 357 15.64 -8.11 6.80
CA ALA A 357 16.26 -8.99 7.78
C ALA A 357 16.50 -8.30 9.14
N VAL A 358 16.40 -6.97 9.21
CA VAL A 358 16.69 -6.19 10.41
C VAL A 358 15.39 -5.86 11.13
N LEU A 359 15.14 -6.48 12.28
CA LEU A 359 14.03 -6.15 13.16
C LEU A 359 14.47 -5.03 14.11
N VAL A 360 13.66 -4.00 14.23
CA VAL A 360 13.95 -2.79 14.99
C VAL A 360 12.81 -2.45 15.94
N ARG A 361 13.16 -2.10 17.17
CA ARG A 361 12.27 -1.48 18.16
C ARG A 361 12.83 -0.12 18.49
N LEU A 362 12.01 0.93 18.40
CA LEU A 362 12.48 2.32 18.56
C LEU A 362 12.18 2.93 19.93
N ARG A 363 11.30 2.33 20.73
CA ARG A 363 10.91 2.82 22.07
C ARG A 363 10.71 1.65 23.04
N PRO A 364 11.04 1.79 24.34
CA PRO A 364 11.64 2.96 24.99
C PRO A 364 13.14 3.16 24.65
N GLU A 365 13.84 2.10 24.25
CA GLU A 365 15.22 2.12 23.78
C GLU A 365 15.32 1.46 22.39
N ILE A 366 16.34 1.80 21.61
CA ILE A 366 16.62 1.13 20.35
C ILE A 366 17.06 -0.31 20.63
N GLY A 367 16.31 -1.26 20.09
CA GLY A 367 16.71 -2.64 20.02
C GLY A 367 16.75 -3.10 18.57
N VAL A 368 17.85 -3.77 18.20
CA VAL A 368 18.00 -4.42 16.90
C VAL A 368 18.11 -5.93 17.07
N LYS A 369 17.40 -6.67 16.23
CA LYS A 369 17.54 -8.12 16.09
C LYS A 369 17.66 -8.49 14.61
N ILE A 370 18.73 -9.18 14.24
CA ILE A 370 18.92 -9.68 12.88
C ILE A 370 18.21 -11.03 12.76
N SER A 371 17.26 -11.13 11.84
CA SER A 371 16.46 -12.30 11.50
C SER A 371 16.84 -12.85 10.10
N ARG A 372 16.17 -13.90 9.62
CA ARG A 372 16.37 -14.46 8.26
C ARG A 372 17.82 -14.90 7.95
N TRP A 373 18.49 -15.49 8.94
CA TRP A 373 19.81 -16.09 8.75
C TRP A 373 19.75 -17.22 7.74
N SER A 374 20.15 -16.92 6.50
CA SER A 374 20.13 -17.89 5.41
C SER A 374 21.22 -18.95 5.60
N THR A 375 20.90 -20.22 5.35
CA THR A 375 21.83 -21.31 5.56
C THR A 375 23.05 -21.21 4.65
N VAL A 376 24.22 -21.31 5.27
CA VAL A 376 25.51 -21.62 4.68
C VAL A 376 25.40 -22.66 3.54
N SER A 377 25.54 -22.22 2.29
CA SER A 377 26.02 -23.10 1.21
C SER A 377 27.54 -23.23 1.37
N SER A 378 27.98 -24.38 1.85
CA SER A 378 29.30 -24.93 1.57
C SER A 378 29.15 -26.02 0.52
N ALA A 379 28.56 -25.70 -0.65
CA ALA A 379 28.57 -26.60 -1.80
C ALA A 379 28.25 -25.98 -3.18
N ASP A 380 27.86 -24.70 -3.30
CA ASP A 380 27.63 -24.11 -4.63
C ASP A 380 28.89 -23.45 -5.18
N THR A 381 29.83 -24.29 -5.60
CA THR A 381 30.99 -23.87 -6.40
C THR A 381 30.73 -23.97 -7.90
N ARG A 382 29.52 -24.30 -8.40
CA ARG A 382 29.41 -24.58 -9.84
C ARG A 382 28.26 -24.01 -10.70
N THR A 383 27.16 -23.40 -10.22
CA THR A 383 26.14 -23.04 -11.25
C THR A 383 25.09 -21.93 -11.03
N SER A 384 25.02 -21.17 -9.93
CA SER A 384 23.78 -20.38 -9.73
C SER A 384 23.86 -18.96 -9.15
N THR A 385 25.03 -18.41 -8.83
CA THR A 385 25.15 -16.98 -8.44
C THR A 385 25.79 -16.10 -9.51
N ALA A 386 26.75 -16.61 -10.28
CA ALA A 386 27.36 -15.85 -11.38
C ALA A 386 26.38 -15.63 -12.56
N THR A 387 25.43 -16.54 -12.78
CA THR A 387 24.48 -16.47 -13.89
C THR A 387 23.27 -15.55 -13.60
N ARG A 388 22.95 -15.26 -12.33
CA ARG A 388 21.81 -14.37 -12.00
C ARG A 388 22.14 -12.87 -12.09
N LEU A 389 23.40 -12.46 -11.92
CA LEU A 389 23.81 -11.08 -12.23
C LEU A 389 24.01 -10.83 -13.74
N SER A 390 24.15 -11.88 -14.55
CA SER A 390 24.46 -11.75 -16.00
C SER A 390 23.35 -12.22 -16.95
N THR A 391 22.23 -12.77 -16.45
CA THR A 391 21.07 -13.15 -17.28
C THR A 391 19.71 -12.87 -16.63
N SER A 392 19.57 -11.83 -15.81
CA SER A 392 18.26 -11.21 -15.62
C SER A 392 17.97 -10.27 -16.79
N THR A 393 17.57 -10.85 -17.92
CA THR A 393 16.79 -10.09 -18.89
C THR A 393 15.54 -9.58 -18.18
N ALA A 394 15.52 -8.28 -17.87
CA ALA A 394 14.37 -7.41 -17.66
C ALA A 394 13.07 -8.12 -17.19
N GLY A 395 12.93 -8.36 -15.88
CA GLY A 395 11.67 -8.81 -15.28
C GLY A 395 11.81 -9.12 -13.79
N ALA A 396 11.22 -8.26 -12.94
CA ALA A 396 11.22 -8.27 -11.47
C ALA A 396 12.52 -7.79 -10.78
N TYR A 397 12.50 -6.54 -10.32
CA TYR A 397 13.41 -6.01 -9.31
C TYR A 397 12.98 -6.56 -7.94
N ASP A 398 13.87 -7.23 -7.21
CA ASP A 398 13.56 -7.86 -5.92
C ASP A 398 13.78 -6.94 -4.70
N GLY A 399 14.21 -5.69 -4.90
CA GLY A 399 14.50 -4.70 -3.84
C GLY A 399 15.70 -5.03 -2.96
N PHE A 400 16.05 -6.31 -2.83
CA PHE A 400 17.10 -6.86 -2.00
C PHE A 400 18.49 -6.81 -2.66
N SER A 401 18.56 -7.04 -3.97
CA SER A 401 19.83 -7.21 -4.70
C SER A 401 20.76 -5.99 -4.64
N VAL A 402 20.24 -4.81 -4.31
CA VAL A 402 21.05 -3.57 -4.19
C VAL A 402 21.78 -3.43 -2.86
N PHE A 403 21.54 -4.32 -1.90
CA PHE A 403 22.25 -4.40 -0.61
C PHE A 403 23.38 -5.44 -0.63
N LEU A 404 23.46 -6.24 -1.69
CA LEU A 404 24.48 -7.26 -1.86
C LEU A 404 25.79 -6.69 -2.43
N PRO A 405 26.94 -7.25 -2.03
CA PRO A 405 28.22 -6.90 -2.63
C PRO A 405 28.24 -7.25 -4.14
N PRO A 406 28.86 -6.41 -4.99
CA PRO A 406 28.90 -6.61 -6.44
C PRO A 406 29.63 -7.90 -6.87
N GLU A 407 30.59 -8.37 -6.07
CA GLU A 407 31.30 -9.62 -6.29
C GLU A 407 30.54 -10.87 -5.81
N GLY A 408 29.45 -10.69 -5.05
CA GLY A 408 28.68 -11.76 -4.43
C GLY A 408 29.46 -12.63 -3.44
N PHE A 409 28.85 -13.74 -3.01
CA PHE A 409 29.40 -14.65 -1.99
C PHE A 409 29.98 -15.96 -2.56
N GLY A 410 30.54 -15.90 -3.78
CA GLY A 410 31.08 -17.06 -4.52
C GLY A 410 32.31 -17.72 -3.88
N ALA A 411 32.79 -18.82 -4.48
CA ALA A 411 33.99 -19.50 -4.01
C ALA A 411 35.25 -18.66 -4.30
N GLY A 412 36.02 -18.33 -3.25
CA GLY A 412 37.25 -17.54 -3.34
C GLY A 412 37.13 -16.08 -2.87
N THR A 413 35.92 -15.59 -2.56
CA THR A 413 35.72 -14.27 -1.94
C THR A 413 35.72 -14.37 -0.42
N ASP A 414 36.32 -13.38 0.26
CA ASP A 414 36.18 -13.26 1.71
C ASP A 414 34.77 -12.78 2.04
N ARG A 415 33.95 -13.71 2.52
CA ARG A 415 32.54 -13.48 2.84
C ARG A 415 32.37 -12.38 3.89
N ARG A 416 33.33 -12.20 4.81
CA ARG A 416 33.26 -11.16 5.84
C ARG A 416 33.46 -9.75 5.26
N LEU A 417 34.24 -9.63 4.18
CA LEU A 417 34.37 -8.39 3.41
C LEU A 417 33.13 -8.10 2.56
N GLY A 418 32.43 -9.15 2.13
CA GLY A 418 31.09 -9.04 1.52
C GLY A 418 30.05 -8.52 2.52
N GLU A 419 30.06 -9.00 3.76
CA GLU A 419 29.14 -8.52 4.81
C GLU A 419 29.45 -7.08 5.23
N LEU A 420 30.73 -6.67 5.20
CA LEU A 420 31.12 -5.28 5.40
C LEU A 420 30.45 -4.35 4.39
N PHE A 421 30.35 -4.77 3.12
CA PHE A 421 29.59 -4.02 2.11
C PHE A 421 28.11 -3.94 2.46
N SER A 422 27.47 -5.06 2.82
CA SER A 422 26.04 -5.08 3.14
C SER A 422 25.70 -4.23 4.35
N VAL A 423 26.54 -4.21 5.39
CA VAL A 423 26.39 -3.29 6.54
C VAL A 423 26.58 -1.84 6.10
N GLY A 424 27.54 -1.55 5.22
CA GLY A 424 27.71 -0.21 4.62
C GLY A 424 26.52 0.23 3.76
N ALA A 425 25.90 -0.68 3.01
CA ALA A 425 24.70 -0.42 2.22
C ALA A 425 23.46 -0.19 3.12
N LEU A 426 23.37 -0.90 4.24
CA LEU A 426 22.37 -0.62 5.29
C LEU A 426 22.60 0.75 5.94
N ALA A 427 23.86 1.11 6.23
CA ALA A 427 24.20 2.44 6.72
C ALA A 427 23.77 3.52 5.72
N TYR A 428 24.04 3.31 4.42
CA TYR A 428 23.53 4.21 3.38
C TYR A 428 22.00 4.34 3.44
N TYR A 429 21.27 3.22 3.52
CA TYR A 429 19.81 3.23 3.58
C TYR A 429 19.25 3.98 4.79
N VAL A 430 19.83 3.77 5.98
CA VAL A 430 19.40 4.41 7.22
C VAL A 430 19.70 5.90 7.22
N PHE A 431 20.87 6.33 6.72
CA PHE A 431 21.25 7.74 6.68
C PHE A 431 20.60 8.51 5.52
N ALA A 432 20.39 7.87 4.37
CA ALA A 432 19.81 8.50 3.18
C ALA A 432 18.28 8.41 3.10
N GLY A 433 17.65 7.53 3.89
CA GLY A 433 16.21 7.27 3.85
C GLY A 433 15.73 6.61 2.55
N LYS A 434 16.64 6.08 1.72
CA LYS A 434 16.32 5.49 0.42
C LYS A 434 17.28 4.36 0.06
N THR A 435 16.86 3.48 -0.85
CA THR A 435 17.70 2.36 -1.29
C THR A 435 18.96 2.82 -2.02
N PRO A 436 20.07 2.06 -1.94
CA PRO A 436 21.32 2.37 -2.64
C PRO A 436 21.17 2.65 -4.15
N ALA A 437 20.25 1.94 -4.81
CA ALA A 437 19.86 2.13 -6.20
C ALA A 437 18.43 1.60 -6.45
N ASN A 438 17.94 1.79 -7.68
CA ASN A 438 16.66 1.25 -8.16
C ASN A 438 16.80 -0.08 -8.91
N ASP A 439 18.03 -0.44 -9.30
CA ASP A 439 18.39 -1.67 -9.98
C ASP A 439 19.90 -1.95 -9.80
N VAL A 440 20.31 -3.19 -10.06
CA VAL A 440 21.72 -3.62 -9.93
C VAL A 440 22.64 -2.89 -10.93
N PRO A 441 22.26 -2.66 -12.21
CA PRO A 441 23.08 -1.87 -13.12
C PRO A 441 23.41 -0.46 -12.61
N ARG A 442 22.42 0.28 -12.09
CA ARG A 442 22.61 1.61 -11.50
C ARG A 442 23.46 1.58 -10.24
N LEU A 443 23.34 0.52 -9.42
CA LEU A 443 24.23 0.32 -8.29
C LEU A 443 25.68 0.20 -8.76
N LEU A 444 25.94 -0.66 -9.75
CA LEU A 444 27.30 -0.88 -10.28
C LEU A 444 27.88 0.40 -10.90
N ASP A 445 27.05 1.21 -11.55
CA ASP A 445 27.45 2.50 -12.11
C ASP A 445 27.86 3.50 -11.03
N ARG A 446 27.07 3.63 -9.96
CA ARG A 446 27.40 4.43 -8.76
C ARG A 446 28.70 3.98 -8.10
N LEU A 447 28.83 2.68 -7.82
CA LEU A 447 30.02 2.15 -7.18
C LEU A 447 31.30 2.41 -7.98
N ARG A 448 31.22 2.42 -9.31
CA ARG A 448 32.35 2.76 -10.19
C ARG A 448 32.66 4.26 -10.19
N THR A 449 31.64 5.10 -10.22
CA THR A 449 31.78 6.56 -10.31
C THR A 449 32.28 7.14 -8.99
N ASP A 450 31.64 6.77 -7.89
CA ASP A 450 31.86 7.39 -6.57
C ASP A 450 32.84 6.59 -5.71
N ARG A 451 33.32 5.43 -6.20
CA ARG A 451 34.16 4.47 -5.46
C ARG A 451 33.56 4.04 -4.12
N GLY A 452 32.25 3.83 -4.12
CA GLY A 452 31.43 3.48 -2.96
C GLY A 452 30.02 4.07 -3.10
N LEU A 453 29.23 3.97 -2.04
CA LEU A 453 27.95 4.65 -1.91
C LEU A 453 28.15 6.00 -1.22
N ASP A 454 28.02 7.09 -1.98
CA ASP A 454 28.21 8.45 -1.47
C ASP A 454 26.91 9.04 -0.89
N LEU A 455 26.92 9.36 0.41
CA LEU A 455 25.80 10.00 1.09
C LEU A 455 25.55 11.45 0.64
N ALA A 456 26.53 12.14 0.07
CA ALA A 456 26.34 13.49 -0.47
C ALA A 456 25.43 13.51 -1.70
N ALA A 457 25.46 12.45 -2.52
CA ALA A 457 24.59 12.30 -3.68
C ALA A 457 23.11 12.06 -3.29
N SER A 458 22.82 11.86 -2.00
CA SER A 458 21.48 11.55 -1.49
C SER A 458 20.74 12.71 -0.81
N ASN A 459 21.33 13.90 -0.68
CA ASN A 459 20.89 14.97 0.23
C ASN A 459 20.86 14.56 1.71
N ALA A 460 21.55 13.47 2.07
CA ALA A 460 21.64 13.01 3.45
C ALA A 460 22.48 14.00 4.28
N THR A 461 21.95 14.48 5.40
CA THR A 461 22.72 15.28 6.35
C THR A 461 23.52 14.33 7.23
N VAL A 462 24.78 14.06 6.87
CA VAL A 462 25.70 13.22 7.65
C VAL A 462 27.07 13.88 7.79
N GLU A 463 27.76 13.55 8.88
CA GLU A 463 29.15 13.96 9.10
C GLU A 463 30.06 13.41 7.99
N GLU A 464 31.06 14.20 7.59
CA GLU A 464 32.01 13.82 6.54
C GLU A 464 32.75 12.52 6.90
N ASP A 465 33.07 12.27 8.17
CA ASP A 465 33.72 11.02 8.57
C ASP A 465 32.77 9.80 8.50
N ILE A 466 31.48 9.96 8.81
CA ILE A 466 30.47 8.89 8.62
C ILE A 466 30.29 8.63 7.13
N ARG A 467 30.22 9.68 6.31
CA ARG A 467 30.20 9.57 4.84
C ARG A 467 31.41 8.82 4.31
N GLN A 468 32.62 9.17 4.76
CA GLN A 468 33.85 8.49 4.36
C GLN A 468 33.88 7.02 4.81
N LEU A 469 33.32 6.68 5.99
CA LEU A 469 33.19 5.29 6.43
C LEU A 469 32.22 4.49 5.57
N VAL A 470 31.06 5.05 5.22
CA VAL A 470 30.10 4.38 4.32
C VAL A 470 30.71 4.18 2.94
N LEU A 471 31.37 5.20 2.39
CA LEU A 471 32.13 5.10 1.13
C LEU A 471 33.23 4.03 1.18
N ALA A 472 33.98 3.96 2.28
CA ALA A 472 35.03 2.97 2.46
C ALA A 472 34.47 1.55 2.59
N ALA A 473 33.42 1.35 3.40
CA ALA A 473 32.80 0.05 3.60
C ALA A 473 32.15 -0.51 2.33
N THR A 474 31.73 0.36 1.42
CA THR A 474 31.01 0.01 0.17
C THR A 474 31.89 0.08 -1.08
N ASP A 475 33.21 0.16 -0.94
CA ASP A 475 34.14 0.19 -2.09
C ASP A 475 33.91 -1.02 -3.03
N PRO A 476 33.86 -0.85 -4.36
CA PRO A 476 33.66 -1.98 -5.28
C PRO A 476 34.77 -3.05 -5.19
N ASN A 477 35.96 -2.71 -4.68
CA ASN A 477 37.04 -3.66 -4.45
C ASN A 477 37.06 -4.17 -3.00
N PRO A 478 36.79 -5.47 -2.75
CA PRO A 478 36.72 -6.02 -1.39
C PRO A 478 37.98 -5.79 -0.56
N GLY A 479 39.16 -5.92 -1.17
CA GLY A 479 40.44 -5.75 -0.47
C GLY A 479 40.70 -4.31 -0.04
N LYS A 480 40.12 -3.33 -0.74
CA LYS A 480 40.25 -1.90 -0.41
C LYS A 480 39.27 -1.44 0.66
N ARG A 481 38.14 -2.14 0.84
CA ARG A 481 37.15 -1.79 1.87
C ARG A 481 37.78 -1.70 3.26
N LEU A 482 38.36 -2.81 3.71
CA LEU A 482 38.95 -2.91 5.04
C LEU A 482 40.16 -1.97 5.20
N GLU A 483 41.05 -1.90 4.20
CA GLU A 483 42.21 -1.00 4.21
C GLU A 483 41.80 0.47 4.42
N ARG A 484 40.72 0.92 3.76
CA ARG A 484 40.22 2.30 3.89
C ARG A 484 39.54 2.55 5.24
N VAL A 485 38.74 1.59 5.73
CA VAL A 485 38.11 1.69 7.06
C VAL A 485 39.18 1.72 8.16
N GLU A 486 40.21 0.87 8.08
CA GLU A 486 41.35 0.86 9.01
C GLU A 486 42.15 2.17 8.94
N ALA A 487 42.35 2.73 7.74
CA ALA A 487 43.04 4.00 7.58
C ALA A 487 42.29 5.15 8.26
N LEU A 488 40.96 5.18 8.15
CA LEU A 488 40.10 6.19 8.82
C LEU A 488 40.15 6.03 10.35
N LEU A 489 40.07 4.79 10.86
CA LEU A 489 40.21 4.50 12.29
C LEU A 489 41.60 4.90 12.81
N ALA A 490 42.66 4.62 12.06
CA ALA A 490 44.04 4.92 12.43
C ALA A 490 44.35 6.42 12.45
N ARG A 491 43.69 7.21 11.58
CA ARG A 491 43.77 8.68 11.57
C ARG A 491 43.28 9.27 12.89
N ARG A 492 42.23 8.69 13.49
CA ARG A 492 41.59 9.18 14.72
C ARG A 492 42.24 8.66 16.00
N LYS A 493 42.63 7.38 16.08
CA LYS A 493 43.20 6.79 17.32
C LYS A 493 44.69 7.06 17.60
N GLY A 494 45.32 8.03 16.94
CA GLY A 494 46.69 8.49 17.25
C GLY A 494 47.70 7.36 17.51
N ARG A 495 48.04 6.56 16.48
CA ARG A 495 49.14 5.57 16.45
C ARG A 495 49.42 4.78 17.75
N ARG A 496 48.40 4.37 18.52
CA ARG A 496 48.57 3.32 19.55
C ARG A 496 48.41 1.95 18.89
N LYS A 497 49.53 1.20 18.82
CA LYS A 497 49.54 -0.22 18.45
C LYS A 497 48.72 -1.04 19.47
N SER A 498 47.40 -1.12 19.34
CA SER A 498 46.63 -2.24 19.90
C SER A 498 46.51 -3.30 18.80
N ARG A 499 47.62 -4.01 18.57
CA ARG A 499 47.75 -4.98 17.47
C ARG A 499 47.31 -6.40 17.88
N SER A 500 46.54 -6.56 18.96
CA SER A 500 46.39 -7.87 19.61
C SER A 500 44.99 -8.45 19.80
N GLN A 501 43.88 -7.80 19.41
CA GLN A 501 42.54 -8.43 19.56
C GLN A 501 41.52 -8.22 18.41
N ILE A 502 41.73 -7.31 17.45
CA ILE A 502 40.74 -6.95 16.41
C ILE A 502 40.83 -7.85 15.14
N LYS A 503 41.27 -9.12 15.25
CA LYS A 503 41.58 -9.92 14.06
C LYS A 503 40.40 -10.65 13.40
N ASP A 504 39.22 -10.70 14.02
CA ASP A 504 38.22 -11.68 13.58
C ASP A 504 37.04 -11.12 12.77
N SER A 505 36.84 -9.79 12.65
CA SER A 505 35.72 -9.26 11.85
C SER A 505 36.00 -7.88 11.22
N PRO A 506 35.98 -7.75 9.88
CA PRO A 506 36.01 -6.46 9.18
C PRO A 506 34.88 -5.51 9.60
N VAL A 507 33.71 -6.05 9.94
CA VAL A 507 32.55 -5.27 10.42
C VAL A 507 32.79 -4.71 11.82
N ALA A 508 33.55 -5.41 12.67
CA ALA A 508 33.94 -4.90 13.99
C ALA A 508 34.84 -3.66 13.87
N VAL A 509 35.72 -3.63 12.85
CA VAL A 509 36.57 -2.45 12.57
C VAL A 509 35.71 -1.25 12.16
N LEU A 510 34.68 -1.47 11.33
CA LEU A 510 33.71 -0.42 10.98
C LEU A 510 32.97 0.09 12.23
N ALA A 511 32.48 -0.80 13.08
CA ALA A 511 31.80 -0.43 14.33
C ALA A 511 32.73 0.36 15.27
N GLU A 512 33.98 -0.06 15.41
CA GLU A 512 34.98 0.64 16.22
C GLU A 512 35.32 2.03 15.64
N ALA A 513 35.40 2.15 14.31
CA ALA A 513 35.60 3.43 13.65
C ALA A 513 34.41 4.37 13.88
N MET A 514 33.18 3.87 13.75
CA MET A 514 31.97 4.64 14.06
C MET A 514 31.89 5.04 15.55
N ARG A 515 32.25 4.15 16.48
CA ARG A 515 32.32 4.48 17.92
C ARG A 515 33.39 5.53 18.23
N ALA A 516 34.56 5.44 17.61
CA ALA A 516 35.61 6.43 17.81
C ALA A 516 35.14 7.82 17.36
N ILE A 517 34.33 7.90 16.31
CA ILE A 517 33.70 9.15 15.86
C ILE A 517 32.71 9.68 16.91
N THR A 518 31.86 8.81 17.46
CA THR A 518 30.82 9.22 18.41
C THR A 518 31.32 9.47 19.85
N GLU A 519 32.37 8.80 20.31
CA GLU A 519 32.95 8.98 21.65
C GLU A 519 33.71 10.31 21.78
N GLU A 520 34.45 10.71 20.74
CA GLU A 520 35.15 12.01 20.69
C GLU A 520 34.16 13.19 20.79
N ARG A 521 32.97 13.05 20.18
CA ARG A 521 31.84 13.99 20.29
C ARG A 521 31.28 14.11 21.70
N ARG A 522 31.39 13.07 22.55
CA ARG A 522 30.99 13.16 23.97
C ARG A 522 32.03 13.89 24.83
N SER A 523 33.24 14.13 24.30
CA SER A 523 34.35 14.78 25.02
C SER A 523 34.65 16.22 24.62
N ASP A 524 34.08 16.72 23.51
CA ASP A 524 34.16 18.15 23.12
C ASP A 524 32.85 18.87 23.48
N ASP A 525 32.96 20.01 24.19
CA ASP A 525 31.88 20.77 24.84
C ASP A 525 30.86 21.42 23.85
N GLY A 526 30.02 20.61 23.21
CA GLY A 526 28.77 21.07 22.61
C GLY A 526 28.38 20.39 21.30
N THR A 527 27.07 20.28 21.08
CA THR A 527 26.50 19.74 19.84
C THR A 527 26.94 20.62 18.65
N ASP A 528 27.53 20.03 17.59
CA ASP A 528 27.84 20.74 16.34
C ASP A 528 26.57 21.42 15.79
N PRO A 529 26.54 22.76 15.70
CA PRO A 529 25.36 23.49 15.22
C PRO A 529 24.96 23.15 13.77
N LEU A 530 25.85 22.59 12.95
CA LEU A 530 25.48 22.13 11.59
C LEU A 530 24.95 20.70 11.55
N ASN A 531 25.22 19.89 12.56
CA ASN A 531 24.75 18.51 12.68
C ASN A 531 24.15 18.25 14.07
N PRO A 532 23.11 19.02 14.45
CA PRO A 532 22.60 18.98 15.81
C PRO A 532 21.84 17.68 16.10
N THR A 533 21.99 17.16 17.33
CA THR A 533 21.03 16.20 17.87
C THR A 533 19.77 16.95 18.30
N ILE A 534 18.58 16.47 17.92
CA ILE A 534 17.30 16.91 18.51
C ILE A 534 17.30 16.60 20.02
N GLY A 535 16.99 17.60 20.84
CA GLY A 535 17.14 17.60 22.29
C GLY A 535 18.57 17.94 22.76
N GLY A 536 19.54 17.99 21.85
CA GLY A 536 20.91 18.40 22.13
C GLY A 536 21.02 19.90 22.38
N ARG A 537 21.98 20.29 23.21
CA ARG A 537 22.26 21.70 23.49
C ARG A 537 23.36 22.24 22.58
N ILE A 538 23.07 23.35 21.90
CA ILE A 538 24.04 24.21 21.23
C ILE A 538 24.36 25.32 22.22
N THR A 539 25.57 25.31 22.79
CA THR A 539 25.94 26.11 23.98
C THR A 539 25.02 25.80 25.18
N GLU A 540 25.13 26.54 26.28
CA GLU A 540 24.18 26.43 27.40
C GLU A 540 22.81 27.06 27.13
N ARG A 541 22.69 27.83 26.03
CA ARG A 541 21.52 28.66 25.74
C ARG A 541 20.47 27.98 24.86
N PHE A 542 20.86 27.22 23.84
CA PHE A 542 19.91 26.75 22.83
C PHE A 542 19.73 25.24 22.90
N THR A 543 18.51 24.78 23.18
CA THR A 543 18.17 23.36 23.07
C THR A 543 17.48 23.11 21.73
N VAL A 544 17.99 22.20 20.92
CA VAL A 544 17.45 21.97 19.56
C VAL A 544 16.14 21.19 19.65
N GLU A 545 15.05 21.74 19.14
CA GLU A 545 13.75 21.06 19.09
C GLU A 545 13.53 20.35 17.75
N LYS A 546 13.91 20.98 16.65
CA LYS A 546 13.68 20.48 15.29
C LYS A 546 14.71 21.04 14.32
N VAL A 547 15.05 20.28 13.28
CA VAL A 547 15.83 20.77 12.14
C VAL A 547 14.85 21.23 11.06
N LEU A 548 14.92 22.50 10.66
CA LEU A 548 13.96 23.09 9.70
C LEU A 548 14.38 22.89 8.24
N GLY A 549 15.69 22.77 7.98
CA GLY A 549 16.21 22.50 6.63
C GLY A 549 17.57 23.13 6.35
N VAL A 550 18.08 22.90 5.15
CA VAL A 550 19.37 23.44 4.65
C VAL A 550 19.13 24.36 3.47
N GLY A 551 19.49 25.64 3.62
CA GLY A 551 19.55 26.60 2.53
C GLY A 551 20.93 26.66 1.87
N SER A 552 21.11 27.58 0.93
CA SER A 552 22.38 27.78 0.20
C SER A 552 23.48 28.43 1.05
N THR A 553 23.11 29.15 2.12
CA THR A 553 24.00 29.90 3.01
C THR A 553 24.09 29.30 4.40
N ALA A 554 23.00 28.72 4.90
CA ALA A 554 22.88 28.28 6.28
C ALA A 554 21.85 27.16 6.46
N ARG A 555 21.97 26.46 7.59
CA ARG A 555 21.00 25.49 8.11
C ARG A 555 20.09 26.18 9.13
N GLY A 556 18.77 26.00 9.00
CA GLY A 556 17.80 26.49 9.97
C GLY A 556 17.48 25.44 11.03
N LEU A 557 17.53 25.84 12.31
CA LEU A 557 17.19 25.01 13.46
C LEU A 557 16.09 25.68 14.27
N GLN A 558 15.08 24.93 14.68
CA GLN A 558 14.16 25.37 15.73
C GLN A 558 14.80 25.03 17.08
N VAL A 559 14.95 26.04 17.93
CA VAL A 559 15.60 25.93 19.24
C VAL A 559 14.73 26.53 20.34
N LEU A 560 14.73 25.91 21.50
CA LEU A 560 14.28 26.52 22.75
C LEU A 560 15.41 27.38 23.29
N ASP A 561 15.19 28.69 23.40
CA ASP A 561 16.13 29.65 23.97
C ASP A 561 15.95 29.69 25.50
N ALA A 562 16.97 29.26 26.25
CA ALA A 562 16.96 29.19 27.69
C ALA A 562 16.98 30.57 28.38
N GLU A 563 17.19 31.67 27.65
CA GLU A 563 17.09 33.02 28.23
C GLU A 563 15.64 33.41 28.55
N ASP A 564 14.68 33.01 27.72
CA ASP A 564 13.27 33.40 27.87
C ASP A 564 12.25 32.26 27.67
N ASP A 565 12.73 31.02 27.60
CA ASP A 565 11.97 29.79 27.34
C ASP A 565 11.06 29.89 26.11
N LYS A 566 11.47 30.65 25.09
CA LYS A 566 10.73 30.76 23.82
C LYS A 566 11.37 29.94 22.72
N ILE A 567 10.51 29.44 21.85
CA ILE A 567 10.90 28.81 20.59
C ILE A 567 11.40 29.90 19.64
N ARG A 568 12.60 29.69 19.09
CA ARG A 568 13.31 30.57 18.15
C ARG A 568 13.84 29.76 16.97
N VAL A 569 14.25 30.47 15.93
CA VAL A 569 14.91 29.86 14.76
C VAL A 569 16.39 30.28 14.75
N LEU A 570 17.31 29.33 14.94
CA LEU A 570 18.74 29.53 14.83
C LEU A 570 19.22 29.15 13.43
N LYS A 571 19.63 30.14 12.63
CA LYS A 571 20.18 29.95 11.28
C LYS A 571 21.70 29.88 11.35
N VAL A 572 22.27 28.70 11.15
CA VAL A 572 23.70 28.39 11.31
C VAL A 572 24.41 28.35 9.95
N GLY A 573 25.46 29.16 9.77
CA GLY A 573 26.22 29.22 8.52
C GLY A 573 26.94 27.92 8.15
N LEU A 574 26.79 27.50 6.89
CA LEU A 574 27.36 26.25 6.37
C LEU A 574 28.90 26.26 6.34
N SER A 575 29.48 27.42 6.07
CA SER A 575 30.93 27.63 6.03
C SER A 575 31.29 29.07 6.40
N PRO A 576 32.54 29.35 6.84
CA PRO A 576 32.99 30.71 7.16
C PRO A 576 32.83 31.69 5.98
N ASP A 577 32.97 31.21 4.75
CA ASP A 577 32.80 31.93 3.49
C ASP A 577 31.34 32.37 3.22
N LYS A 578 30.35 31.81 3.93
CA LYS A 578 28.95 32.27 3.90
C LYS A 578 28.61 33.30 4.98
N THR A 579 29.53 33.59 5.89
CA THR A 579 29.34 34.60 6.96
C THR A 579 28.96 35.99 6.43
N PRO A 580 29.59 36.52 5.34
CA PRO A 580 29.19 37.82 4.79
C PRO A 580 27.74 37.84 4.32
N SER A 581 27.25 36.75 3.72
CA SER A 581 25.85 36.63 3.29
C SER A 581 24.88 36.63 4.47
N LEU A 582 25.20 35.94 5.57
CA LEU A 582 24.39 35.95 6.80
C LEU A 582 24.39 37.33 7.48
N ARG A 583 25.52 38.05 7.48
CA ARG A 583 25.55 39.43 7.97
C ARG A 583 24.66 40.34 7.12
N ALA A 584 24.75 40.22 5.80
CA ALA A 584 23.94 41.02 4.90
C ALA A 584 22.43 40.71 5.04
N GLU A 585 22.07 39.45 5.29
CA GLU A 585 20.70 39.05 5.63
C GLU A 585 20.23 39.69 6.95
N ALA A 586 21.07 39.66 8.00
CA ALA A 586 20.75 40.30 9.27
C ALA A 586 20.55 41.82 9.11
N ASP A 587 21.37 42.47 8.29
CA ASP A 587 21.26 43.91 8.02
C ASP A 587 19.99 44.26 7.24
N ALA A 588 19.58 43.43 6.27
CA ALA A 588 18.32 43.59 5.56
C ALA A 588 17.12 43.47 6.51
N ILE A 589 17.12 42.46 7.40
CA ILE A 589 16.08 42.26 8.41
C ILE A 589 16.02 43.46 9.37
N ARG A 590 17.17 43.97 9.81
CA ARG A 590 17.25 45.17 10.66
C ARG A 590 16.68 46.39 9.96
N GLU A 591 17.01 46.59 8.70
CA GLU A 591 16.56 47.76 7.95
C GLU A 591 15.05 47.77 7.79
N VAL A 592 14.45 46.63 7.43
CA VAL A 592 12.98 46.48 7.37
C VAL A 592 12.36 46.77 8.74
N ASN A 593 12.85 46.14 9.80
CA ASN A 593 12.29 46.30 11.14
C ASN A 593 12.44 47.73 11.68
N ARG A 594 13.57 48.39 11.37
CA ARG A 594 13.85 49.79 11.73
C ARG A 594 12.94 50.76 10.99
N ALA A 595 12.79 50.58 9.69
CA ALA A 595 11.95 51.45 8.85
C ALA A 595 10.46 51.33 9.21
N LEU A 596 9.99 50.12 9.55
CA LEU A 596 8.61 49.88 9.95
C LEU A 596 8.30 50.25 11.42
N GLY A 597 9.33 50.33 12.28
CA GLY A 597 9.20 50.80 13.67
C GLY A 597 8.16 50.01 14.48
N THR A 598 7.07 50.67 14.88
CA THR A 598 5.95 50.08 15.63
C THR A 598 4.70 49.83 14.78
N ALA A 599 4.79 50.01 13.46
CA ALA A 599 3.68 49.78 12.54
C ALA A 599 3.18 48.34 12.66
N ARG A 600 1.85 48.15 12.57
CA ARG A 600 1.22 46.83 12.68
C ARG A 600 1.79 45.85 11.65
N VAL A 601 2.17 46.34 10.47
CA VAL A 601 2.72 45.55 9.37
C VAL A 601 4.08 44.93 9.69
N ARG A 602 4.86 45.50 10.63
CA ARG A 602 6.13 44.89 11.10
C ARG A 602 5.93 43.45 11.57
N ARG A 603 4.77 43.13 12.12
CA ARG A 603 4.40 41.79 12.60
C ARG A 603 4.37 40.72 11.51
N HIS A 604 4.49 41.10 10.25
CA HIS A 604 4.60 40.23 9.09
C HIS A 604 6.03 39.99 8.63
N PHE A 605 7.04 40.44 9.36
CA PHE A 605 8.45 40.20 9.04
C PHE A 605 9.12 39.46 10.20
N VAL A 606 10.08 38.61 9.86
CA VAL A 606 10.94 37.96 10.85
C VAL A 606 11.73 39.00 11.65
N ASP A 607 11.79 38.83 12.96
CA ASP A 607 12.62 39.66 13.84
C ASP A 607 13.98 38.99 14.06
N LEU A 608 15.04 39.80 14.02
CA LEU A 608 16.34 39.42 14.55
C LEU A 608 16.28 39.58 16.09
N VAL A 609 16.39 38.47 16.81
CA VAL A 609 16.17 38.41 18.27
C VAL A 609 17.38 38.89 19.04
N ASP A 610 18.57 38.62 18.52
CA ASP A 610 19.85 38.99 19.10
C ASP A 610 20.84 39.41 17.99
N GLU A 611 21.92 40.08 18.39
CA GLU A 611 23.04 40.32 17.49
C GLU A 611 23.58 39.00 16.93
N PRO A 612 24.08 38.96 15.68
CA PRO A 612 24.64 37.77 15.08
C PRO A 612 25.68 37.09 15.99
N LEU A 613 25.48 35.79 16.20
CA LEU A 613 26.15 35.03 17.24
C LEU A 613 27.37 34.30 16.68
N GLU A 614 28.43 34.23 17.50
CA GLU A 614 29.49 33.24 17.32
C GLU A 614 29.10 31.96 18.07
N LEU A 615 28.95 30.88 17.33
CA LEU A 615 28.57 29.57 17.81
C LEU A 615 29.81 28.66 17.95
N PRO A 616 29.71 27.57 18.73
CA PRO A 616 30.79 26.57 18.82
C PRO A 616 31.27 26.10 17.45
N HIS A 617 32.52 25.64 17.37
CA HIS A 617 33.18 25.23 16.12
C HIS A 617 33.43 26.39 15.14
N GLY A 618 33.52 27.63 15.64
CA GLY A 618 33.80 28.82 14.81
C GLY A 618 32.70 29.14 13.82
N ARG A 619 31.46 28.78 14.16
CA ARG A 619 30.29 28.95 13.29
C ARG A 619 29.64 30.30 13.55
N PHE A 620 28.99 30.84 12.52
CA PHE A 620 28.23 32.07 12.61
C PHE A 620 26.74 31.76 12.60
N GLY A 621 25.97 32.36 13.50
CA GLY A 621 24.54 32.11 13.67
C GLY A 621 23.70 33.38 13.66
N LEU A 622 22.48 33.31 13.12
CA LEU A 622 21.45 34.33 13.32
C LEU A 622 20.33 33.74 14.19
N LEU A 623 19.98 34.43 15.27
CA LEU A 623 18.83 34.06 16.09
C LEU A 623 17.61 34.87 15.64
N LEU A 624 16.62 34.16 15.10
CA LEU A 624 15.42 34.72 14.49
C LEU A 624 14.18 34.35 15.29
N SER A 625 13.14 35.19 15.22
CA SER A 625 11.83 34.87 15.78
C SER A 625 11.22 33.66 15.09
N ASP A 626 10.41 32.89 15.84
CA ASP A 626 9.59 31.85 15.23
C ASP A 626 8.58 32.44 14.22
N CYS A 627 8.61 31.91 13.01
CA CYS A 627 7.72 32.28 11.90
C CYS A 627 6.53 31.32 11.76
N GLY A 628 6.36 30.39 12.71
CA GLY A 628 5.29 29.42 12.74
C GLY A 628 5.74 28.05 12.25
N THR A 629 4.97 27.03 12.62
CA THR A 629 5.26 25.62 12.32
C THR A 629 5.01 25.23 10.87
N TYR A 630 4.20 26.00 10.15
CA TYR A 630 3.83 25.74 8.75
C TYR A 630 4.06 26.99 7.90
N THR A 631 4.46 26.77 6.66
CA THR A 631 4.56 27.79 5.63
C THR A 631 3.28 27.86 4.80
N LEU A 632 3.17 28.90 3.97
CA LEU A 632 2.10 29.00 2.98
C LEU A 632 2.24 27.88 1.94
N ALA A 633 3.46 27.42 1.63
CA ALA A 633 3.67 26.24 0.78
C ALA A 633 3.06 24.98 1.40
N ASP A 634 3.24 24.76 2.71
CA ASP A 634 2.66 23.61 3.41
C ASP A 634 1.12 23.69 3.41
N MET A 635 0.56 24.89 3.61
CA MET A 635 -0.88 25.10 3.48
C MET A 635 -1.36 24.79 2.06
N LEU A 636 -0.62 25.26 1.05
CA LEU A 636 -0.91 24.97 -0.34
C LEU A 636 -0.76 23.45 -0.63
N GLN A 637 -0.01 22.66 0.12
CA GLN A 637 -0.04 21.20 -0.08
C GLN A 637 -1.28 20.53 0.53
N LEU A 638 -1.94 21.17 1.50
CA LEU A 638 -2.95 20.54 2.36
C LEU A 638 -4.39 20.97 2.09
N ILE A 639 -4.62 22.20 1.61
CA ILE A 639 -5.97 22.81 1.53
C ILE A 639 -6.16 23.44 0.15
N GLY A 640 -7.08 22.92 -0.68
CA GLY A 640 -7.36 23.46 -2.03
C GLY A 640 -7.73 24.96 -2.06
N PRO A 641 -7.77 25.57 -3.26
CA PRO A 641 -8.20 26.96 -3.43
C PRO A 641 -9.52 27.24 -2.71
N ASP A 642 -9.51 28.26 -1.86
CA ASP A 642 -10.67 28.66 -1.07
C ASP A 642 -10.73 30.19 -1.04
N GLU A 643 -11.92 30.73 -1.34
CA GLU A 643 -12.13 32.17 -1.45
C GLU A 643 -11.81 32.89 -0.12
N GLU A 644 -12.23 32.33 1.02
CA GLU A 644 -12.02 32.96 2.32
C GLU A 644 -10.52 33.03 2.67
N ASN A 645 -9.82 31.91 2.53
CA ASN A 645 -8.38 31.85 2.76
C ASN A 645 -7.61 32.68 1.74
N PHE A 646 -8.00 32.70 0.46
CA PHE A 646 -7.40 33.56 -0.55
C PHE A 646 -7.43 35.02 -0.10
N TRP A 647 -8.61 35.56 0.22
CA TRP A 647 -8.71 36.97 0.63
C TRP A 647 -7.95 37.23 1.93
N PHE A 648 -8.01 36.30 2.88
CA PHE A 648 -7.31 36.42 4.14
C PHE A 648 -5.79 36.54 3.97
N PHE A 649 -5.19 35.72 3.12
CA PHE A 649 -3.74 35.73 2.87
C PHE A 649 -3.33 36.81 1.87
N ALA A 650 -4.15 37.09 0.86
CA ALA A 650 -3.89 38.09 -0.15
C ALA A 650 -3.77 39.51 0.45
N GLU A 651 -4.61 39.86 1.41
CA GLU A 651 -4.51 41.15 2.11
C GLU A 651 -3.19 41.31 2.85
N GLN A 652 -2.76 40.26 3.55
CA GLN A 652 -1.52 40.27 4.31
C GLN A 652 -0.29 40.28 3.39
N LEU A 653 -0.35 39.52 2.29
CA LEU A 653 0.71 39.50 1.29
C LEU A 653 0.86 40.87 0.60
N MET A 654 -0.24 41.56 0.34
CA MET A 654 -0.22 42.95 -0.14
C MET A 654 0.33 43.92 0.89
N ASP A 655 -0.03 43.76 2.17
CA ASP A 655 0.55 44.57 3.25
C ASP A 655 2.08 44.37 3.35
N ILE A 656 2.56 43.13 3.19
CA ILE A 656 3.99 42.79 3.11
C ILE A 656 4.66 43.48 1.91
N LEU A 657 4.06 43.38 0.72
CA LEU A 657 4.61 43.96 -0.51
C LEU A 657 4.70 45.50 -0.44
N VAL A 658 3.64 46.16 0.05
CA VAL A 658 3.63 47.61 0.30
C VAL A 658 4.72 47.98 1.30
N ALA A 659 4.87 47.21 2.38
CA ALA A 659 5.93 47.44 3.35
C ALA A 659 7.32 47.31 2.72
N LEU A 660 7.62 46.24 1.99
CA LEU A 660 8.91 46.07 1.30
C LEU A 660 9.22 47.27 0.38
N GLU A 661 8.28 47.65 -0.49
CA GLU A 661 8.46 48.78 -1.42
C GLU A 661 8.67 50.11 -0.67
N SER A 662 7.95 50.35 0.43
CA SER A 662 8.10 51.58 1.24
C SER A 662 9.44 51.66 1.98
N THR A 663 10.06 50.52 2.32
CA THR A 663 11.37 50.46 2.97
C THR A 663 12.54 50.52 1.98
N GLY A 664 12.29 50.23 0.69
CA GLY A 664 13.33 50.09 -0.33
C GLY A 664 14.13 48.78 -0.23
N VAL A 665 13.76 47.87 0.68
CA VAL A 665 14.37 46.54 0.77
C VAL A 665 13.67 45.59 -0.19
N VAL A 666 14.44 44.98 -1.09
CA VAL A 666 13.98 43.94 -2.00
C VAL A 666 14.26 42.57 -1.40
N HIS A 667 13.32 41.64 -1.50
CA HIS A 667 13.47 40.28 -0.98
C HIS A 667 14.01 39.32 -2.04
N ARG A 668 13.55 39.46 -3.31
CA ARG A 668 14.00 38.71 -4.49
C ARG A 668 13.68 37.20 -4.51
N ASP A 669 12.98 36.69 -3.51
CA ASP A 669 12.58 35.28 -3.40
C ASP A 669 11.27 35.13 -2.63
N VAL A 670 10.31 36.01 -2.90
CA VAL A 670 8.96 35.88 -2.33
C VAL A 670 8.27 34.69 -2.99
N LYS A 671 8.02 33.66 -2.19
CA LYS A 671 7.35 32.41 -2.57
C LYS A 671 6.64 31.81 -1.35
N PRO A 672 5.74 30.84 -1.52
CA PRO A 672 4.97 30.29 -0.41
C PRO A 672 5.82 29.62 0.67
N SER A 673 6.98 29.05 0.32
CA SER A 673 7.88 28.41 1.31
C SER A 673 8.65 29.39 2.19
N ASN A 674 8.66 30.69 1.85
CA ASN A 674 9.30 31.75 2.62
C ASN A 674 8.27 32.60 3.40
N LEU A 675 6.99 32.19 3.37
CA LEU A 675 5.89 32.84 4.07
C LEU A 675 5.39 31.92 5.18
N GLY A 676 5.77 32.19 6.43
CA GLY A 676 5.38 31.41 7.61
C GLY A 676 3.98 31.77 8.10
N ILE A 677 3.23 30.80 8.62
CA ILE A 677 1.91 30.99 9.21
C ILE A 677 2.03 30.91 10.73
N VAL A 678 2.00 32.07 11.39
CA VAL A 678 2.02 32.13 12.87
C VAL A 678 0.58 32.11 13.40
N THR A 679 0.30 31.18 14.31
CA THR A 679 -1.00 31.06 15.00
C THR A 679 -0.90 31.52 16.45
N ALA A 680 -1.75 32.46 16.86
CA ALA A 680 -1.91 32.89 18.25
C ALA A 680 -3.39 32.85 18.64
N GLY A 681 -3.81 31.75 19.28
CA GLY A 681 -5.22 31.43 19.50
C GLY A 681 -5.95 31.25 18.16
N ASN A 682 -7.11 31.91 17.98
CA ASN A 682 -7.87 31.87 16.73
C ASN A 682 -7.33 32.82 15.64
N LYS A 683 -6.23 33.54 15.88
CA LYS A 683 -5.67 34.50 14.91
C LYS A 683 -4.49 33.88 14.18
N ARG A 684 -4.58 33.84 12.86
CA ARG A 684 -3.50 33.46 11.94
C ARG A 684 -2.83 34.72 11.39
N ARG A 685 -1.54 34.68 11.06
CA ARG A 685 -0.87 35.75 10.32
C ARG A 685 0.25 35.22 9.44
N LEU A 686 0.50 35.87 8.31
CA LEU A 686 1.72 35.63 7.51
C LEU A 686 2.93 36.32 8.12
N MET A 687 4.09 35.68 8.00
CA MET A 687 5.38 36.25 8.34
C MET A 687 6.39 35.89 7.24
N LEU A 688 6.92 36.90 6.57
CA LEU A 688 7.98 36.74 5.57
C LEU A 688 9.33 36.52 6.26
N PHE A 689 10.03 35.47 5.83
CA PHE A 689 11.35 35.10 6.33
C PHE A 689 12.28 34.73 5.16
N ASP A 690 13.58 34.58 5.46
CA ASP A 690 14.66 34.28 4.51
C ASP A 690 15.07 35.44 3.58
N PHE A 691 15.72 36.46 4.15
CA PHE A 691 16.26 37.62 3.42
C PHE A 691 17.65 37.33 2.80
N SER A 692 18.00 36.06 2.59
CA SER A 692 19.35 35.67 2.15
C SER A 692 19.76 36.21 0.78
N LEU A 693 18.80 36.56 -0.08
CA LEU A 693 19.02 37.14 -1.40
C LEU A 693 18.85 38.67 -1.46
N ALA A 694 18.45 39.31 -0.36
CA ALA A 694 18.17 40.75 -0.33
C ALA A 694 19.40 41.61 -0.67
N ALA A 695 20.60 41.12 -0.36
CA ALA A 695 21.87 41.79 -0.60
C ALA A 695 22.60 41.33 -1.88
N ALA A 696 22.01 40.44 -2.68
CA ALA A 696 22.61 40.05 -3.95
C ALA A 696 22.70 41.26 -4.89
N PRO A 697 23.72 41.35 -5.77
CA PRO A 697 23.84 42.44 -6.74
C PRO A 697 22.58 42.58 -7.59
N LEU A 698 22.08 43.81 -7.77
CA LEU A 698 20.81 44.05 -8.47
C LEU A 698 20.86 43.62 -9.95
N ASP A 699 22.04 43.62 -10.56
CA ASP A 699 22.27 43.18 -11.95
C ASP A 699 22.30 41.64 -12.11
N ASP A 700 22.42 40.90 -11.01
CA ASP A 700 22.23 39.44 -11.01
C ASP A 700 20.74 39.09 -10.97
N VAL A 701 20.08 39.25 -12.12
CA VAL A 701 18.64 39.00 -12.29
C VAL A 701 18.27 37.51 -12.25
N SER A 702 19.24 36.61 -12.17
CA SER A 702 19.03 35.16 -12.20
C SER A 702 18.82 34.53 -10.82
N VAL A 703 19.00 35.30 -9.74
CA VAL A 703 18.82 34.83 -8.35
C VAL A 703 17.34 34.76 -7.96
N GLY A 704 16.98 33.75 -7.16
CA GLY A 704 15.62 33.47 -6.73
C GLY A 704 15.08 32.15 -7.29
N SER A 705 13.82 31.86 -6.99
CA SER A 705 13.18 30.60 -7.37
C SER A 705 12.55 30.69 -8.77
N PRO A 706 12.94 29.85 -9.75
CA PRO A 706 12.55 29.98 -11.16
C PRO A 706 11.06 30.14 -11.45
N LEU A 707 10.19 29.50 -10.67
CA LEU A 707 8.74 29.56 -10.86
C LEU A 707 8.12 30.92 -10.46
N TYR A 708 8.78 31.66 -9.58
CA TYR A 708 8.31 32.96 -9.06
C TYR A 708 9.07 34.15 -9.65
N GLN A 709 10.19 33.89 -10.34
CA GLN A 709 10.97 34.91 -11.01
C GLN A 709 10.21 35.52 -12.18
N ASP A 710 10.42 36.83 -12.42
CA ASP A 710 9.94 37.51 -13.61
C ASP A 710 10.74 37.06 -14.85
N PRO A 711 10.18 36.19 -15.72
CA PRO A 711 10.94 35.61 -16.82
C PRO A 711 11.36 36.67 -17.85
N PHE A 712 10.60 37.78 -17.93
CA PHE A 712 10.89 38.90 -18.83
C PHE A 712 12.08 39.72 -18.34
N LEU A 713 12.29 39.82 -17.03
CA LEU A 713 13.49 40.43 -16.46
C LEU A 713 14.72 39.55 -16.69
N VAL A 714 14.61 38.24 -16.43
CA VAL A 714 15.72 37.27 -16.64
C VAL A 714 16.17 37.29 -18.10
N ALA A 715 15.23 37.33 -19.03
CA ALA A 715 15.51 37.43 -20.47
C ALA A 715 15.86 38.84 -20.96
N ARG A 716 15.92 39.84 -20.04
CA ARG A 716 16.26 41.24 -20.33
C ARG A 716 15.36 41.90 -21.38
N VAL A 717 14.09 41.50 -21.42
CA VAL A 717 13.08 42.08 -22.30
C VAL A 717 12.86 43.55 -21.94
N GLY A 718 12.72 44.40 -22.96
CA GLY A 718 12.53 45.85 -22.75
C GLY A 718 13.76 46.57 -22.20
N GLY A 719 14.95 45.95 -22.21
CA GLY A 719 16.20 46.58 -21.77
C GLY A 719 16.41 46.59 -20.25
N ARG A 720 15.57 45.89 -19.49
CA ARG A 720 15.73 45.73 -18.04
C ARG A 720 16.96 44.87 -17.75
N THR A 721 17.88 45.41 -16.95
CA THR A 721 19.17 44.77 -16.62
C THR A 721 19.38 44.57 -15.13
N HIS A 722 18.52 45.17 -14.31
CA HIS A 722 18.60 45.14 -12.85
C HIS A 722 17.24 44.75 -12.28
N PHE A 723 17.26 44.07 -11.14
CA PHE A 723 16.07 43.80 -10.34
C PHE A 723 15.43 45.11 -9.90
N ASP A 724 14.13 45.22 -10.10
CA ASP A 724 13.32 46.40 -9.80
C ASP A 724 12.05 45.99 -9.01
N SER A 725 11.30 46.97 -8.50
CA SER A 725 10.08 46.70 -7.75
C SER A 725 9.01 45.98 -8.58
N ALA A 726 9.03 46.09 -9.91
CA ALA A 726 8.08 45.40 -10.78
C ALA A 726 8.32 43.89 -10.82
N ALA A 727 9.56 43.44 -10.60
CA ALA A 727 9.89 42.03 -10.43
C ALA A 727 9.37 41.48 -9.10
N GLU A 728 9.49 42.22 -7.99
CA GLU A 728 8.94 41.78 -6.70
C GLU A 728 7.41 41.70 -6.72
N ARG A 729 6.75 42.67 -7.37
CA ARG A 729 5.29 42.62 -7.62
C ARG A 729 4.88 41.42 -8.47
N TYR A 730 5.71 41.03 -9.44
CA TYR A 730 5.48 39.83 -10.24
C TYR A 730 5.54 38.57 -9.36
N SER A 731 6.57 38.40 -8.53
CA SER A 731 6.69 37.27 -7.60
C SER A 731 5.46 37.14 -6.70
N VAL A 732 5.00 38.25 -6.13
CA VAL A 732 3.78 38.29 -5.31
C VAL A 732 2.53 37.95 -6.13
N ALA A 733 2.42 38.42 -7.37
CA ALA A 733 1.31 38.06 -8.25
C ALA A 733 1.26 36.55 -8.54
N VAL A 734 2.41 35.90 -8.70
CA VAL A 734 2.49 34.44 -8.85
C VAL A 734 2.01 33.73 -7.60
N VAL A 735 2.42 34.17 -6.41
CA VAL A 735 1.93 33.61 -5.14
C VAL A 735 0.42 33.78 -4.99
N LEU A 736 -0.12 34.93 -5.39
CA LEU A 736 -1.57 35.17 -5.39
C LEU A 736 -2.30 34.27 -6.38
N LEU A 737 -1.76 34.06 -7.58
CA LEU A 737 -2.35 33.16 -8.56
C LEU A 737 -2.36 31.71 -8.05
N GLU A 738 -1.25 31.29 -7.44
CA GLU A 738 -1.13 29.98 -6.82
C GLU A 738 -2.13 29.81 -5.66
N LEU A 739 -2.38 30.85 -4.87
CA LEU A 739 -3.45 30.84 -3.85
C LEU A 739 -4.85 30.76 -4.45
N ALA A 740 -5.07 31.35 -5.63
CA ALA A 740 -6.37 31.45 -6.26
C ALA A 740 -6.78 30.17 -7.02
N ASP A 741 -5.81 29.44 -7.60
CA ASP A 741 -6.07 28.34 -8.54
C ASP A 741 -5.03 27.20 -8.53
N ARG A 742 -3.95 27.31 -7.73
CA ARG A 742 -2.82 26.35 -7.70
C ARG A 742 -2.04 26.22 -9.01
N THR A 743 -2.24 27.16 -9.91
CA THR A 743 -1.53 27.22 -11.17
C THR A 743 -0.41 28.26 -11.10
N HIS A 744 0.64 28.02 -11.89
CA HIS A 744 1.67 29.01 -12.19
C HIS A 744 1.31 29.73 -13.50
N PRO A 745 1.81 30.95 -13.72
CA PRO A 745 1.47 31.69 -14.94
C PRO A 745 1.91 30.94 -16.20
N THR A 746 0.94 30.54 -17.00
CA THR A 746 1.13 30.01 -18.34
C THR A 746 0.93 31.11 -19.37
N TYR A 747 1.85 31.19 -20.33
CA TYR A 747 1.78 32.12 -21.46
C TYR A 747 1.63 31.32 -22.75
N GLY A 748 0.75 31.77 -23.65
CA GLY A 748 0.49 31.06 -24.90
C GLY A 748 -0.01 29.62 -24.68
N ASP A 749 0.63 28.65 -25.34
CA ASP A 749 0.33 27.20 -25.30
C ASP A 749 1.11 26.42 -24.23
N GLY A 750 1.90 27.12 -23.39
CA GLY A 750 2.61 26.53 -22.25
C GLY A 750 3.88 25.73 -22.60
N GLY A 751 4.33 25.74 -23.86
CA GLY A 751 5.48 24.93 -24.32
C GLY A 751 6.79 25.69 -24.56
N GLU A 752 6.77 27.02 -24.69
CA GLU A 752 7.95 27.85 -25.02
C GLU A 752 8.32 28.83 -23.90
N ASN A 753 9.54 29.37 -23.95
CA ASN A 753 9.96 30.44 -23.02
C ASN A 753 9.10 31.70 -23.27
N PRO A 754 8.35 32.20 -22.27
CA PRO A 754 7.44 33.33 -22.46
C PRO A 754 8.14 34.60 -22.96
N ALA A 755 9.42 34.78 -22.63
CA ALA A 755 10.19 35.93 -23.08
C ALA A 755 10.53 35.93 -24.58
N THR A 756 10.40 34.79 -25.27
CA THR A 756 10.67 34.67 -26.71
C THR A 756 9.41 34.65 -27.57
N MET A 757 8.23 34.65 -26.94
CA MET A 757 6.95 34.60 -27.64
C MET A 757 6.63 35.92 -28.34
N LYS A 758 5.94 35.83 -29.50
CA LYS A 758 5.43 37.02 -30.21
C LYS A 758 4.30 37.72 -29.46
N ASP A 759 3.48 36.95 -28.75
CA ASP A 759 2.43 37.46 -27.86
C ASP A 759 2.52 36.75 -26.49
N PRO A 760 3.20 37.36 -25.51
CA PRO A 760 3.35 36.80 -24.16
C PRO A 760 2.15 37.18 -23.28
N SER A 761 0.94 36.93 -23.76
CA SER A 761 -0.28 37.13 -22.97
C SER A 761 -0.47 35.97 -21.99
N LEU A 762 -0.88 36.29 -20.77
CA LEU A 762 -1.19 35.30 -19.74
C LEU A 762 -2.45 34.52 -20.18
N THR A 763 -2.31 33.22 -20.30
CA THR A 763 -3.42 32.28 -20.55
C THR A 763 -4.13 32.01 -19.24
N LEU A 764 -5.07 32.88 -18.88
CA LEU A 764 -5.95 32.73 -17.72
C LEU A 764 -7.35 33.25 -18.04
N ALA A 765 -8.34 32.39 -17.97
CA ALA A 765 -9.76 32.68 -18.11
C ALA A 765 -10.45 32.83 -16.74
N ALA A 766 -11.56 33.56 -16.70
CA ALA A 766 -12.35 33.67 -15.47
C ALA A 766 -12.94 32.32 -15.01
N ALA A 767 -13.08 31.36 -15.93
CA ALA A 767 -13.52 30.01 -15.62
C ALA A 767 -12.48 29.22 -14.79
N ASP A 768 -11.19 29.55 -14.93
CA ASP A 768 -10.10 28.88 -14.22
C ASP A 768 -10.15 29.23 -12.71
N LEU A 769 -10.64 30.42 -12.35
CA LEU A 769 -10.79 30.87 -10.96
C LEU A 769 -12.04 30.28 -10.27
N GLY A 770 -12.14 28.95 -10.26
CA GLY A 770 -13.30 28.20 -9.79
C GLY A 770 -13.64 28.38 -8.31
N ALA A 771 -12.66 28.77 -7.49
CA ALA A 771 -12.80 28.97 -6.05
C ALA A 771 -13.75 30.12 -5.65
N PHE A 772 -13.93 31.11 -6.53
CA PHE A 772 -14.73 32.31 -6.24
C PHE A 772 -16.16 32.11 -6.69
N SER A 773 -17.14 32.40 -5.84
CA SER A 773 -18.55 32.11 -6.17
C SER A 773 -19.17 33.13 -7.16
N LEU A 774 -18.67 34.37 -7.19
CA LEU A 774 -19.26 35.47 -7.96
C LEU A 774 -18.60 35.60 -9.34
N PRO A 775 -19.36 35.53 -10.46
CA PRO A 775 -18.82 35.67 -11.81
C PRO A 775 -18.10 37.00 -12.06
N GLU A 776 -18.64 38.11 -11.54
CA GLU A 776 -18.03 39.44 -11.65
C GLU A 776 -16.66 39.51 -10.97
N GLN A 777 -16.52 38.81 -9.85
CA GLN A 777 -15.27 38.73 -9.09
C GLN A 777 -14.23 37.87 -9.80
N ARG A 778 -14.65 36.76 -10.42
CA ARG A 778 -13.76 35.93 -11.28
C ARG A 778 -13.22 36.72 -12.46
N GLU A 779 -14.08 37.46 -13.16
CA GLU A 779 -13.65 38.26 -14.30
C GLU A 779 -12.70 39.38 -13.87
N ALA A 780 -13.01 40.05 -12.76
CA ALA A 780 -12.14 41.09 -12.22
C ALA A 780 -10.78 40.54 -11.72
N LEU A 781 -10.75 39.37 -11.08
CA LEU A 781 -9.51 38.70 -10.67
C LEU A 781 -8.69 38.23 -11.88
N ALA A 782 -9.33 37.67 -12.90
CA ALA A 782 -8.62 37.28 -14.13
C ALA A 782 -8.00 38.51 -14.82
N ALA A 783 -8.73 39.63 -14.88
CA ALA A 783 -8.20 40.90 -15.38
C ALA A 783 -7.04 41.42 -14.51
N PHE A 784 -7.16 41.32 -13.18
CA PHE A 784 -6.10 41.67 -12.24
C PHE A 784 -4.82 40.87 -12.50
N PHE A 785 -4.91 39.54 -12.61
CA PHE A 785 -3.75 38.69 -12.88
C PHE A 785 -3.12 38.95 -14.26
N ARG A 786 -3.93 39.15 -15.31
CA ARG A 786 -3.44 39.54 -16.63
C ARG A 786 -2.69 40.87 -16.60
N LYS A 787 -3.11 41.85 -15.78
CA LYS A 787 -2.40 43.11 -15.57
C LYS A 787 -1.12 42.90 -14.74
N ALA A 788 -1.20 42.16 -13.62
CA ALA A 788 -0.08 41.94 -12.71
C ALA A 788 1.08 41.15 -13.33
N LEU A 789 0.77 40.16 -14.17
CA LEU A 789 1.70 39.22 -14.80
C LEU A 789 1.95 39.56 -16.28
N ALA A 790 1.61 40.77 -16.73
CA ALA A 790 1.82 41.17 -18.12
C ALA A 790 3.31 41.06 -18.52
N GLY A 791 3.60 40.56 -19.72
CA GLY A 791 4.99 40.45 -20.19
C GLY A 791 5.72 41.79 -20.34
N ASP A 792 4.96 42.85 -20.61
CA ASP A 792 5.46 44.22 -20.56
C ASP A 792 5.27 44.82 -19.16
N HIS A 793 6.36 45.01 -18.42
CA HIS A 793 6.34 45.59 -17.07
C HIS A 793 5.68 46.97 -16.99
N ALA A 794 5.69 47.77 -18.07
CA ALA A 794 5.06 49.09 -18.11
C ALA A 794 3.52 49.02 -18.12
N LYS A 795 2.95 47.85 -18.44
CA LYS A 795 1.50 47.58 -18.37
C LYS A 795 1.06 47.03 -17.01
N ARG A 796 2.01 46.65 -16.15
CA ARG A 796 1.74 46.18 -14.78
C ARG A 796 1.38 47.36 -13.87
N PHE A 797 1.01 47.06 -12.64
CA PHE A 797 0.76 48.07 -11.60
C PHE A 797 2.02 48.90 -11.32
N VAL A 798 1.85 50.22 -11.20
CA VAL A 798 2.96 51.17 -11.01
C VAL A 798 3.53 51.05 -9.61
N THR A 799 2.67 50.89 -8.59
CA THR A 799 3.08 50.71 -7.20
C THR A 799 2.33 49.54 -6.53
N ALA A 800 2.89 49.01 -5.44
CA ALA A 800 2.23 48.01 -4.61
C ALA A 800 0.90 48.51 -4.03
N GLU A 801 0.77 49.80 -3.69
CA GLU A 801 -0.48 50.37 -3.19
C GLU A 801 -1.58 50.37 -4.25
N GLU A 802 -1.25 50.67 -5.51
CA GLU A 802 -2.19 50.58 -6.63
C GLU A 802 -2.68 49.13 -6.79
N MET A 803 -1.74 48.17 -6.78
CA MET A 803 -2.04 46.74 -6.89
C MET A 803 -2.93 46.26 -5.73
N ARG A 804 -2.63 46.68 -4.51
CA ARG A 804 -3.43 46.39 -3.31
C ARG A 804 -4.82 47.00 -3.39
N ALA A 805 -4.92 48.26 -3.80
CA ALA A 805 -6.20 48.97 -3.90
C ALA A 805 -7.14 48.30 -4.90
N GLU A 806 -6.60 47.89 -6.06
CA GLU A 806 -7.35 47.14 -7.06
C GLU A 806 -7.87 45.81 -6.48
N LEU A 807 -6.98 45.01 -5.88
CA LEU A 807 -7.34 43.71 -5.31
C LEU A 807 -8.42 43.83 -4.21
N LEU A 808 -8.30 44.83 -3.33
CA LEU A 808 -9.31 45.12 -2.29
C LEU A 808 -10.63 45.63 -2.86
N SER A 809 -10.64 46.30 -4.01
CA SER A 809 -11.87 46.72 -4.67
C SER A 809 -12.63 45.51 -5.22
N ILE A 810 -11.93 44.51 -5.74
CA ILE A 810 -12.50 43.27 -6.27
C ILE A 810 -13.20 42.49 -5.14
N ARG A 811 -12.59 42.43 -3.95
CA ARG A 811 -13.22 41.81 -2.75
C ARG A 811 -14.59 42.42 -2.42
N LYS A 812 -14.78 43.72 -2.67
CA LYS A 812 -16.02 44.44 -2.31
C LYS A 812 -17.18 44.21 -3.28
N LEU A 813 -16.93 43.66 -4.47
CA LEU A 813 -17.97 43.39 -5.46
C LEU A 813 -19.07 42.44 -4.94
N GLY A 814 -18.77 41.61 -3.93
CA GLY A 814 -19.74 40.71 -3.27
C GLY A 814 -20.56 41.28 -2.10
N ALA A 815 -20.30 42.50 -1.63
CA ALA A 815 -20.87 43.02 -0.38
C ALA A 815 -22.12 43.91 -0.54
N SER A 816 -22.64 44.11 -1.76
CA SER A 816 -23.60 45.20 -2.07
C SER A 816 -24.98 44.78 -2.61
N ALA A 817 -25.53 43.61 -2.26
CA ALA A 817 -26.92 43.27 -2.57
C ALA A 817 -27.80 43.28 -1.29
N PRO A 818 -28.73 44.24 -1.10
CA PRO A 818 -29.67 44.22 0.01
C PRO A 818 -30.76 43.17 -0.24
N VAL A 819 -30.96 42.26 0.72
CA VAL A 819 -32.00 41.21 0.68
C VAL A 819 -33.38 41.84 0.93
N PRO A 820 -34.36 41.75 0.02
CA PRO A 820 -35.74 42.12 0.33
C PRO A 820 -36.41 40.99 1.13
N ALA A 821 -37.12 41.36 2.21
CA ALA A 821 -37.86 40.43 3.05
C ALA A 821 -39.07 39.82 2.32
N THR A 822 -39.22 38.49 2.38
CA THR A 822 -40.33 37.73 1.78
C THR A 822 -41.46 37.50 2.80
N PRO A 823 -42.74 37.83 2.51
CA PRO A 823 -43.90 37.43 3.32
C PRO A 823 -44.33 35.97 3.00
N PRO A 824 -45.13 35.30 3.87
CA PRO A 824 -45.35 33.85 3.78
C PRO A 824 -46.37 33.47 2.68
N PRO A 825 -46.28 32.27 2.09
CA PRO A 825 -47.10 31.91 0.94
C PRO A 825 -48.47 31.29 1.35
N PRO A 826 -49.56 31.57 0.60
CA PRO A 826 -50.79 30.77 0.61
C PRO A 826 -50.72 29.62 -0.43
N PRO A 827 -51.64 28.63 -0.37
CA PRO A 827 -51.45 27.33 -1.02
C PRO A 827 -51.83 27.31 -2.51
N THR A 828 -51.13 26.46 -3.26
CA THR A 828 -51.20 26.32 -4.72
C THR A 828 -52.27 25.31 -5.19
N PRO A 829 -53.10 25.63 -6.20
CA PRO A 829 -53.72 24.67 -7.12
C PRO A 829 -52.92 24.54 -8.45
N PRO A 830 -53.17 23.48 -9.25
CA PRO A 830 -52.23 23.01 -10.26
C PRO A 830 -52.36 23.73 -11.61
N ALA A 831 -51.25 23.78 -12.36
CA ALA A 831 -51.18 24.38 -13.69
C ALA A 831 -51.22 23.33 -14.83
N PRO A 832 -51.92 23.62 -15.94
CA PRO A 832 -51.73 23.01 -17.26
C PRO A 832 -50.74 23.84 -18.14
N PRO A 833 -50.37 23.37 -19.36
CA PRO A 833 -49.02 23.51 -19.92
C PRO A 833 -48.83 24.69 -20.88
N THR A 834 -47.57 25.10 -21.12
CA THR A 834 -47.17 26.05 -22.19
C THR A 834 -45.69 25.85 -22.61
N PRO A 835 -45.20 26.44 -23.72
CA PRO A 835 -44.65 25.78 -24.92
C PRO A 835 -43.10 25.90 -25.03
N PRO A 836 -42.45 25.38 -26.10
CA PRO A 836 -41.01 25.19 -26.12
C PRO A 836 -40.24 26.43 -26.62
N THR A 837 -39.05 26.67 -26.09
CA THR A 837 -38.02 27.58 -26.63
C THR A 837 -36.63 27.14 -26.14
N PRO A 838 -35.55 27.57 -26.80
CA PRO A 838 -34.76 26.85 -27.79
C PRO A 838 -33.60 26.04 -27.18
N GLU A 839 -33.15 25.01 -27.90
CA GLU A 839 -32.04 24.13 -27.49
C GLU A 839 -30.70 24.88 -27.36
N PRO A 840 -29.92 24.62 -26.29
CA PRO A 840 -28.49 24.84 -26.32
C PRO A 840 -27.83 23.73 -27.16
N VAL A 841 -26.85 24.11 -27.99
CA VAL A 841 -26.03 23.19 -28.77
C VAL A 841 -25.29 22.27 -27.81
N THR A 842 -25.84 21.08 -27.62
CA THR A 842 -25.16 19.94 -27.02
C THR A 842 -24.45 19.20 -28.15
N LEU A 843 -23.12 19.13 -28.07
CA LEU A 843 -22.40 18.05 -28.74
C LEU A 843 -22.86 16.75 -28.06
N ARG A 844 -23.93 16.14 -28.58
CA ARG A 844 -24.52 14.91 -28.06
C ARG A 844 -23.46 13.81 -28.12
N ALA A 845 -23.08 13.25 -26.98
CA ALA A 845 -22.45 11.94 -26.97
C ALA A 845 -23.46 10.94 -27.59
N GLU A 846 -23.03 10.18 -28.61
CA GLU A 846 -23.91 9.26 -29.34
C GLU A 846 -24.36 8.05 -28.48
N ILE A 847 -23.65 7.78 -27.38
CA ILE A 847 -23.97 6.73 -26.41
C ILE A 847 -24.53 7.39 -25.14
N THR A 848 -25.83 7.23 -24.88
CA THR A 848 -26.50 7.86 -23.72
C THR A 848 -27.12 6.85 -22.76
N SER A 849 -27.14 5.56 -23.12
CA SER A 849 -27.73 4.51 -22.28
C SER A 849 -26.74 3.42 -21.91
N PHE A 850 -26.97 2.80 -20.75
CA PHE A 850 -26.11 1.74 -20.24
C PHE A 850 -26.02 0.55 -21.21
N ALA A 851 -27.13 0.12 -21.81
CA ALA A 851 -27.15 -0.98 -22.78
C ALA A 851 -26.27 -0.67 -24.00
N THR A 852 -26.39 0.53 -24.56
CA THR A 852 -25.62 0.95 -25.74
C THR A 852 -24.12 1.05 -25.42
N PHE A 853 -23.78 1.58 -24.24
CA PHE A 853 -22.40 1.63 -23.75
C PHE A 853 -21.80 0.24 -23.58
N ALA A 854 -22.55 -0.69 -22.97
CA ALA A 854 -22.08 -2.05 -22.70
C ALA A 854 -21.84 -2.84 -24.00
N ASP A 855 -22.71 -2.69 -25.00
CA ASP A 855 -22.54 -3.34 -26.30
C ASP A 855 -21.31 -2.81 -27.04
N GLU A 856 -21.12 -1.48 -27.03
CA GLU A 856 -20.03 -0.83 -27.74
C GLU A 856 -18.67 -1.11 -27.08
N ILE A 857 -18.55 -0.95 -25.77
CA ILE A 857 -17.29 -1.22 -25.07
C ILE A 857 -16.87 -2.69 -25.17
N VAL A 858 -17.82 -3.63 -25.17
CA VAL A 858 -17.54 -5.05 -25.39
C VAL A 858 -17.14 -5.31 -26.85
N ALA A 859 -17.72 -4.61 -27.82
CA ALA A 859 -17.33 -4.72 -29.22
C ALA A 859 -15.87 -4.31 -29.45
N TYR A 860 -15.43 -3.22 -28.81
CA TYR A 860 -14.08 -2.68 -28.86
C TYR A 860 -13.13 -3.26 -27.79
N SER A 861 -13.42 -4.45 -27.25
CA SER A 861 -12.54 -5.15 -26.28
C SER A 861 -11.91 -6.42 -26.85
N GLY A 862 -11.95 -6.61 -28.18
CA GLY A 862 -11.39 -7.75 -28.90
C GLY A 862 -12.45 -8.67 -29.54
N THR A 863 -11.98 -9.66 -30.30
CA THR A 863 -12.86 -10.59 -31.03
C THR A 863 -13.57 -11.58 -30.09
N LYS A 864 -14.66 -12.19 -30.56
CA LYS A 864 -15.44 -13.19 -29.79
C LYS A 864 -14.52 -14.31 -29.30
N GLY A 865 -14.50 -14.53 -27.97
CA GLY A 865 -13.71 -15.58 -27.31
C GLY A 865 -12.38 -15.12 -26.68
N THR A 866 -11.87 -13.94 -27.04
CA THR A 866 -10.67 -13.35 -26.42
C THR A 866 -10.84 -13.12 -24.92
N HIS A 867 -9.75 -13.25 -24.16
CA HIS A 867 -9.78 -13.01 -22.71
C HIS A 867 -10.12 -11.55 -22.38
N SER A 868 -9.68 -10.59 -23.20
CA SER A 868 -9.96 -9.16 -23.03
C SER A 868 -11.46 -8.84 -23.20
N ARG A 869 -12.12 -9.42 -24.22
CA ARG A 869 -13.57 -9.27 -24.41
C ARG A 869 -14.36 -9.91 -23.28
N ARG A 870 -13.99 -11.13 -22.88
CA ARG A 870 -14.64 -11.83 -21.76
C ARG A 870 -14.44 -11.06 -20.45
N TYR A 871 -13.25 -10.50 -20.21
CA TYR A 871 -12.97 -9.66 -19.04
C TYR A 871 -13.97 -8.52 -18.91
N VAL A 872 -14.18 -7.75 -19.98
CA VAL A 872 -15.12 -6.61 -19.99
C VAL A 872 -16.57 -7.07 -19.82
N GLN A 873 -16.97 -8.19 -20.43
CA GLN A 873 -18.32 -8.76 -20.24
C GLN A 873 -18.58 -9.18 -18.79
N HIS A 874 -17.58 -9.77 -18.12
CA HIS A 874 -17.67 -10.15 -16.71
C HIS A 874 -17.71 -8.92 -15.80
N VAL A 875 -16.87 -7.91 -16.06
CA VAL A 875 -16.83 -6.65 -15.27
C VAL A 875 -18.17 -5.91 -15.34
N LEU A 876 -18.79 -5.81 -16.52
CA LEU A 876 -20.08 -5.11 -16.69
C LEU A 876 -21.30 -5.92 -16.26
N GLY A 877 -21.13 -7.20 -15.92
CA GLY A 877 -22.23 -8.09 -15.57
C GLY A 877 -23.15 -8.45 -16.74
N VAL A 878 -22.64 -8.37 -17.98
CA VAL A 878 -23.34 -8.75 -19.21
C VAL A 878 -22.94 -10.15 -19.72
N ALA A 879 -22.04 -10.83 -19.02
CA ALA A 879 -21.70 -12.24 -19.24
C ALA A 879 -22.75 -13.18 -18.60
N ASP A 880 -22.91 -14.39 -19.17
CA ASP A 880 -23.79 -15.44 -18.62
C ASP A 880 -23.42 -15.83 -17.17
N THR A 881 -22.16 -15.63 -16.78
CA THR A 881 -21.67 -15.76 -15.41
C THR A 881 -21.04 -14.43 -14.99
N VAL A 882 -21.55 -13.79 -13.94
CA VAL A 882 -21.06 -12.48 -13.49
C VAL A 882 -20.11 -12.66 -12.32
N VAL A 883 -19.03 -11.87 -12.27
CA VAL A 883 -18.14 -11.86 -11.10
C VAL A 883 -18.88 -11.32 -9.87
N PRO A 884 -18.65 -11.87 -8.66
CA PRO A 884 -19.33 -11.39 -7.46
C PRO A 884 -19.04 -9.92 -7.13
N ASP A 885 -17.88 -9.43 -7.57
CA ASP A 885 -17.38 -8.07 -7.41
C ASP A 885 -16.52 -7.72 -8.65
N PRO A 886 -16.78 -6.60 -9.35
CA PRO A 886 -15.98 -6.18 -10.52
C PRO A 886 -14.51 -5.84 -10.17
N PHE A 887 -14.18 -5.68 -8.89
CA PHE A 887 -12.85 -5.31 -8.39
C PHE A 887 -12.04 -6.45 -7.76
N ILE A 888 -12.46 -7.71 -7.91
CA ILE A 888 -11.69 -8.87 -7.40
C ILE A 888 -10.22 -8.86 -7.89
N THR A 889 -9.33 -9.46 -7.10
CA THR A 889 -7.91 -9.55 -7.44
C THR A 889 -7.66 -10.35 -8.71
N ALA A 890 -6.49 -10.15 -9.32
CA ALA A 890 -6.13 -10.77 -10.60
C ALA A 890 -6.16 -12.31 -10.57
N SER A 891 -5.85 -12.95 -9.45
CA SER A 891 -5.82 -14.42 -9.34
C SER A 891 -7.22 -15.07 -9.40
N PRO A 892 -8.22 -14.62 -8.62
CA PRO A 892 -9.62 -14.99 -8.81
C PRO A 892 -10.15 -14.70 -10.22
N PHE A 893 -9.84 -13.52 -10.78
CA PHE A 893 -10.30 -13.14 -12.11
C PHE A 893 -9.70 -14.03 -13.21
N ALA A 894 -8.41 -14.37 -13.11
CA ALA A 894 -7.70 -15.27 -14.02
C ALA A 894 -8.31 -16.68 -14.05
N LYS A 895 -8.74 -17.18 -12.88
CA LYS A 895 -9.45 -18.47 -12.76
C LYS A 895 -10.79 -18.44 -13.48
N ILE A 896 -11.53 -17.33 -13.42
CA ILE A 896 -12.83 -17.16 -14.08
C ILE A 896 -12.68 -17.07 -15.59
N LEU A 897 -11.65 -16.36 -16.08
CA LEU A 897 -11.39 -16.24 -17.51
C LEU A 897 -10.68 -17.46 -18.12
N GLY A 898 -10.11 -18.34 -17.28
CA GLY A 898 -9.31 -19.47 -17.72
C GLY A 898 -7.94 -19.05 -18.28
N CYS A 899 -7.34 -17.98 -17.73
CA CYS A 899 -6.03 -17.48 -18.14
C CYS A 899 -5.05 -17.42 -16.97
N SER A 900 -3.79 -17.03 -17.24
CA SER A 900 -2.79 -16.84 -16.18
C SER A 900 -3.00 -15.51 -15.44
N THR A 901 -2.60 -15.44 -14.17
CA THR A 901 -2.65 -14.18 -13.39
C THR A 901 -1.90 -13.03 -14.09
N PRO A 902 -0.69 -13.24 -14.67
CA PRO A 902 -0.01 -12.22 -15.47
C PRO A 902 -0.84 -11.70 -16.64
N ARG A 903 -1.72 -12.52 -17.25
CA ARG A 903 -2.57 -12.08 -18.36
C ARG A 903 -3.58 -11.02 -17.95
N ILE A 904 -4.09 -11.07 -16.71
CA ILE A 904 -5.01 -10.04 -16.19
C ILE A 904 -4.30 -8.69 -16.03
N HIS A 905 -3.03 -8.69 -15.61
CA HIS A 905 -2.22 -7.49 -15.46
C HIS A 905 -1.85 -6.82 -16.79
N GLN A 906 -2.08 -7.48 -17.93
CA GLN A 906 -1.87 -6.91 -19.27
C GLN A 906 -3.07 -6.09 -19.75
N PHE A 907 -4.29 -6.35 -19.24
CA PHE A 907 -5.50 -5.67 -19.68
C PHE A 907 -5.54 -4.15 -19.48
N PRO A 908 -5.01 -3.57 -18.38
CA PRO A 908 -4.91 -2.11 -18.24
C PRO A 908 -4.07 -1.43 -19.34
N LYS A 909 -3.19 -2.16 -20.02
CA LYS A 909 -2.39 -1.64 -21.15
C LYS A 909 -3.01 -1.96 -22.52
N GLU A 910 -3.83 -3.01 -22.61
CA GLU A 910 -4.45 -3.49 -23.86
C GLU A 910 -5.83 -2.84 -24.11
N LEU A 911 -6.70 -2.79 -23.10
CA LEU A 911 -8.09 -2.37 -23.25
C LEU A 911 -8.24 -0.89 -23.61
N PRO A 912 -7.55 0.08 -22.95
CA PRO A 912 -7.66 1.48 -23.33
C PRO A 912 -7.25 1.75 -24.79
N ARG A 913 -6.25 1.02 -25.30
CA ARG A 913 -5.81 1.11 -26.70
C ARG A 913 -6.87 0.61 -27.67
N LEU A 914 -7.59 -0.45 -27.32
CA LEU A 914 -8.67 -0.98 -28.14
C LEU A 914 -9.92 -0.09 -28.08
N TRP A 915 -10.22 0.50 -26.91
CA TRP A 915 -11.33 1.44 -26.76
C TRP A 915 -11.10 2.76 -27.51
N ALA A 916 -9.84 3.20 -27.63
CA ALA A 916 -9.46 4.38 -28.39
C ALA A 916 -9.72 4.25 -29.92
N GLU A 917 -10.03 3.05 -30.42
CA GLU A 917 -10.44 2.83 -31.81
C GLU A 917 -11.88 3.32 -32.09
N SER A 918 -12.69 3.58 -31.05
CA SER A 918 -14.01 4.21 -31.15
C SER A 918 -14.01 5.62 -30.58
N GLU A 919 -14.20 6.60 -31.46
CA GLU A 919 -14.34 8.01 -31.08
C GLU A 919 -15.58 8.26 -30.18
N PRO A 920 -16.76 7.67 -30.45
CA PRO A 920 -17.92 7.75 -29.54
C PRO A 920 -17.65 7.16 -28.15
N LEU A 921 -16.98 6.01 -28.08
CA LEU A 921 -16.66 5.34 -26.82
C LEU A 921 -15.65 6.14 -25.99
N THR A 922 -14.63 6.70 -26.65
CA THR A 922 -13.62 7.56 -26.00
C THR A 922 -14.27 8.81 -25.40
N ARG A 923 -15.24 9.40 -26.11
CA ARG A 923 -15.99 10.58 -25.64
C ARG A 923 -16.82 10.27 -24.40
N VAL A 924 -17.52 9.13 -24.36
CA VAL A 924 -18.30 8.72 -23.18
C VAL A 924 -17.43 8.26 -22.01
N LEU A 925 -16.32 7.57 -22.26
CA LEU A 925 -15.35 7.24 -21.21
C LEU A 925 -14.72 8.50 -20.61
N GLY A 926 -14.46 9.53 -21.42
CA GLY A 926 -14.05 10.86 -20.95
C GLY A 926 -15.09 11.52 -20.06
N ALA A 927 -16.36 11.55 -20.49
CA ALA A 927 -17.45 12.11 -19.69
C ALA A 927 -17.67 11.35 -18.36
N LEU A 928 -17.60 10.01 -18.39
CA LEU A 928 -17.67 9.16 -17.20
C LEU A 928 -16.50 9.39 -16.25
N ARG A 929 -15.28 9.53 -16.78
CA ARG A 929 -14.10 9.90 -15.99
C ARG A 929 -14.33 11.22 -15.28
N ASP A 930 -14.74 12.25 -16.03
CA ASP A 930 -14.88 13.60 -15.50
C ASP A 930 -15.98 13.65 -14.42
N ALA A 931 -17.12 13.00 -14.65
CA ALA A 931 -18.19 12.89 -13.66
C ALA A 931 -17.79 12.10 -12.39
N VAL A 932 -17.03 11.01 -12.54
CA VAL A 932 -16.52 10.22 -11.40
C VAL A 932 -15.49 11.03 -10.61
N ARG A 933 -14.59 11.76 -11.30
CA ARG A 933 -13.60 12.63 -10.66
C ARG A 933 -14.28 13.75 -9.87
N GLU A 934 -15.19 14.50 -10.48
CA GLU A 934 -15.95 15.56 -9.81
C GLU A 934 -16.70 15.04 -8.57
N SER A 935 -17.23 13.81 -8.64
CA SER A 935 -17.94 13.21 -7.52
C SER A 935 -17.01 12.73 -6.39
N VAL A 936 -15.78 12.30 -6.71
CA VAL A 936 -14.74 11.99 -5.71
C VAL A 936 -14.24 13.28 -5.04
N GLU A 937 -14.03 14.33 -5.83
CA GLU A 937 -13.61 15.66 -5.33
C GLU A 937 -14.68 16.29 -4.44
N ALA A 938 -15.95 16.25 -4.86
CA ALA A 938 -17.08 16.72 -4.06
C ALA A 938 -17.25 15.95 -2.74
N ALA A 939 -16.78 14.70 -2.67
CA ALA A 939 -16.76 13.90 -1.45
C ALA A 939 -15.52 14.14 -0.57
N GLY A 940 -14.67 15.12 -0.90
CA GLY A 940 -13.45 15.43 -0.15
C GLY A 940 -12.27 14.54 -0.50
N GLY A 941 -12.23 14.01 -1.73
CA GLY A 941 -11.11 13.23 -2.26
C GLY A 941 -11.17 11.72 -2.01
N ILE A 942 -12.14 11.25 -1.22
CA ILE A 942 -12.44 9.82 -0.99
C ILE A 942 -13.94 9.60 -1.14
N ALA A 943 -14.36 8.71 -2.04
CA ALA A 943 -15.78 8.37 -2.24
C ALA A 943 -16.02 6.87 -2.28
N THR A 944 -17.11 6.42 -1.67
CA THR A 944 -17.58 5.03 -1.75
C THR A 944 -18.14 4.72 -3.13
N PRO A 945 -18.09 3.44 -3.60
CA PRO A 945 -18.70 3.06 -4.87
C PRO A 945 -20.18 3.46 -4.98
N ALA A 946 -20.93 3.41 -3.87
CA ALA A 946 -22.33 3.83 -3.81
C ALA A 946 -22.55 5.34 -4.05
N GLN A 947 -21.64 6.19 -3.56
CA GLN A 947 -21.67 7.64 -3.83
C GLN A 947 -21.39 7.95 -5.30
N LEU A 948 -20.56 7.14 -5.97
CA LEU A 948 -20.17 7.33 -7.37
C LEU A 948 -21.18 6.74 -8.37
N GLU A 949 -22.14 5.91 -7.93
CA GLU A 949 -23.19 5.38 -8.80
C GLU A 949 -24.09 6.49 -9.37
N ALA A 950 -24.28 7.59 -8.63
CA ALA A 950 -25.03 8.76 -9.10
C ALA A 950 -24.30 9.46 -10.27
N ALA A 951 -22.98 9.53 -10.24
CA ALA A 951 -22.15 10.09 -11.30
C ALA A 951 -22.27 9.29 -12.60
N VAL A 952 -22.20 7.95 -12.48
CA VAL A 952 -22.39 7.04 -13.62
C VAL A 952 -23.80 7.19 -14.20
N THR A 953 -24.81 7.34 -13.35
CA THR A 953 -26.22 7.50 -13.79
C THR A 953 -26.47 8.88 -14.43
N GLY A 954 -25.69 9.90 -14.05
CA GLY A 954 -25.75 11.24 -14.65
C GLY A 954 -25.23 11.27 -16.09
N VAL A 955 -24.33 10.36 -16.46
CA VAL A 955 -23.75 10.26 -17.81
C VAL A 955 -24.44 9.17 -18.65
N LEU A 956 -24.78 8.04 -18.04
CA LEU A 956 -25.51 6.93 -18.67
C LEU A 956 -26.89 6.79 -18.05
N CYS A 957 -27.94 7.14 -18.81
CA CYS A 957 -29.32 6.99 -18.36
C CYS A 957 -29.72 5.52 -18.17
N ASP A 958 -30.60 5.28 -17.20
CA ASP A 958 -31.28 3.99 -17.04
C ASP A 958 -32.27 3.77 -18.20
N ASP A 959 -32.21 2.58 -18.81
CA ASP A 959 -33.14 2.18 -19.86
C ASP A 959 -34.57 2.06 -19.28
N ALA A 960 -35.48 2.95 -19.68
CA ALA A 960 -36.85 2.97 -19.19
C ALA A 960 -37.68 1.83 -19.80
N ALA A 961 -37.86 0.72 -19.08
CA ALA A 961 -39.12 -0.03 -18.93
C ALA A 961 -38.97 -1.35 -18.12
N SER A 962 -39.32 -1.33 -16.82
CA SER A 962 -40.32 -2.26 -16.22
C SER A 962 -40.53 -1.99 -14.71
N SER A 963 -41.49 -1.10 -14.42
CA SER A 963 -42.50 -1.11 -13.35
C SER A 963 -42.16 -1.45 -11.87
N VAL A 964 -42.56 -0.49 -11.00
CA VAL A 964 -43.19 -0.59 -9.65
C VAL A 964 -42.41 -0.05 -8.42
N SER A 965 -42.88 1.14 -7.99
CA SER A 965 -43.17 1.64 -6.62
C SER A 965 -42.08 2.16 -5.67
N THR A 966 -42.46 3.27 -5.02
CA THR A 966 -41.74 4.25 -4.20
C THR A 966 -41.67 3.93 -2.68
N MET A 967 -40.47 4.12 -2.06
CA MET A 967 -40.09 4.61 -0.70
C MET A 967 -40.70 3.99 0.60
N PRO A 968 -40.09 4.07 1.83
CA PRO A 968 -39.10 5.06 2.31
C PRO A 968 -37.86 4.51 3.09
N ALA A 969 -36.97 5.44 3.46
CA ALA A 969 -35.74 5.26 4.23
C ALA A 969 -35.98 4.81 5.69
N ASN A 970 -35.20 3.81 6.14
CA ASN A 970 -34.59 3.71 7.49
C ASN A 970 -33.85 2.37 7.68
N GLY A 971 -32.66 2.43 8.29
CA GLY A 971 -32.10 1.36 9.12
C GLY A 971 -31.25 0.27 8.43
N VAL A 972 -30.04 0.11 8.95
CA VAL A 972 -28.90 -0.69 8.47
C VAL A 972 -29.04 -2.23 8.66
N ASP A 973 -28.32 -2.97 7.81
CA ASP A 973 -27.83 -4.37 7.85
C ASP A 973 -28.67 -5.58 7.36
N GLY A 974 -28.11 -6.29 6.34
CA GLY A 974 -28.11 -7.77 6.33
C GLY A 974 -28.81 -8.58 5.20
N GLY A 975 -28.38 -8.46 3.94
CA GLY A 975 -28.22 -9.57 2.97
C GLY A 975 -29.32 -10.63 2.72
N GLY A 976 -30.02 -10.49 1.58
CA GLY A 976 -30.75 -11.56 0.88
C GLY A 976 -31.04 -11.17 -0.57
N SER A 977 -30.71 -12.04 -1.53
CA SER A 977 -30.55 -11.76 -2.96
C SER A 977 -31.83 -11.32 -3.69
N GLY A 978 -32.01 -10.00 -3.82
CA GLY A 978 -32.52 -9.34 -5.03
C GLY A 978 -31.42 -8.49 -5.66
N ARG A 979 -30.14 -8.90 -5.49
CA ARG A 979 -29.00 -8.09 -5.91
C ARG A 979 -28.94 -8.05 -7.43
N LYS A 980 -29.38 -6.92 -7.98
CA LYS A 980 -29.04 -6.45 -9.30
C LYS A 980 -27.55 -6.77 -9.57
N PRO A 981 -27.16 -7.24 -10.78
CA PRO A 981 -25.76 -7.16 -11.19
C PRO A 981 -25.30 -5.73 -10.91
N TRP A 982 -24.06 -5.49 -10.48
CA TRP A 982 -23.59 -4.15 -10.12
C TRP A 982 -23.10 -3.41 -11.37
N PRO A 983 -23.97 -2.97 -12.29
CA PRO A 983 -23.57 -2.70 -13.67
C PRO A 983 -22.77 -1.39 -13.68
N ARG A 984 -23.16 -0.46 -12.80
CA ARG A 984 -22.53 0.84 -12.53
C ARG A 984 -21.18 0.69 -11.84
N GLN A 985 -21.01 -0.26 -10.93
CA GLN A 985 -19.70 -0.54 -10.33
C GLN A 985 -18.75 -1.21 -11.33
N GLY A 986 -19.30 -2.01 -12.26
CA GLY A 986 -18.58 -2.49 -13.44
C GLY A 986 -18.06 -1.33 -14.30
N VAL A 987 -18.88 -0.31 -14.53
CA VAL A 987 -18.45 0.92 -15.23
C VAL A 987 -17.33 1.62 -14.47
N LEU A 988 -17.43 1.78 -13.15
CA LEU A 988 -16.37 2.37 -12.34
C LEU A 988 -15.04 1.60 -12.47
N ARG A 989 -15.08 0.26 -12.59
CA ARG A 989 -13.87 -0.55 -12.84
C ARG A 989 -13.28 -0.27 -14.23
N LEU A 990 -14.10 -0.11 -15.26
CA LEU A 990 -13.61 0.21 -16.60
C LEU A 990 -13.07 1.64 -16.69
N VAL A 991 -13.72 2.58 -16.00
CA VAL A 991 -13.26 3.96 -15.84
C VAL A 991 -11.91 3.99 -15.13
N GLU A 992 -11.72 3.23 -14.04
CA GLU A 992 -10.40 3.13 -13.36
C GLU A 992 -9.31 2.56 -14.28
N LEU A 993 -9.62 1.55 -15.10
CA LEU A 993 -8.68 1.02 -16.09
C LEU A 993 -8.34 2.01 -17.21
N PHE A 994 -9.28 2.89 -17.55
CA PHE A 994 -9.11 3.94 -18.56
C PHE A 994 -8.31 5.13 -18.00
N ILE A 995 -8.64 5.60 -16.79
CA ILE A 995 -8.02 6.74 -16.10
C ILE A 995 -6.53 6.49 -15.82
N ASN A 996 -6.19 5.31 -15.32
CA ASN A 996 -4.82 4.99 -14.87
C ASN A 996 -3.80 4.84 -16.01
N SER A 997 -4.13 5.31 -17.23
CA SER A 997 -3.26 5.35 -18.40
C SER A 997 -2.70 6.75 -18.71
N GLU A 998 -3.24 7.83 -18.13
CA GLU A 998 -2.83 9.22 -18.39
C GLU A 998 -2.77 10.05 -17.09
N THR A 999 -1.54 10.34 -16.63
CA THR A 999 -1.08 11.36 -15.64
C THR A 999 -1.75 11.50 -14.25
N GLU A 1000 -2.99 11.07 -14.01
CA GLU A 1000 -3.64 11.05 -12.70
C GLU A 1000 -4.24 9.67 -12.41
N VAL A 1001 -4.02 9.15 -11.20
CA VAL A 1001 -4.41 7.78 -10.81
C VAL A 1001 -5.55 7.82 -9.78
N LEU A 1002 -6.67 7.16 -10.10
CA LEU A 1002 -7.76 6.92 -9.16
C LEU A 1002 -7.48 5.60 -8.43
N HIS A 1003 -7.26 5.65 -7.12
CA HIS A 1003 -6.81 4.50 -6.35
C HIS A 1003 -7.99 3.74 -5.73
N PRO A 1004 -8.17 2.46 -6.09
CA PRO A 1004 -9.12 1.61 -5.40
C PRO A 1004 -8.67 1.27 -3.97
N ILE A 1005 -9.46 1.67 -2.98
CA ILE A 1005 -9.21 1.42 -1.56
C ILE A 1005 -9.97 0.17 -1.11
N ARG A 1006 -9.25 -0.75 -0.48
CA ARG A 1006 -9.77 -2.07 -0.10
C ARG A 1006 -9.62 -2.31 1.40
N ARG A 1007 -10.67 -2.85 2.01
CA ARG A 1007 -10.62 -3.30 3.41
C ARG A 1007 -9.97 -4.69 3.48
N GLY A 1008 -8.99 -4.85 4.38
CA GLY A 1008 -8.22 -6.09 4.56
C GLY A 1008 -9.07 -7.36 4.82
N ARG A 1009 -8.41 -8.52 4.82
CA ARG A 1009 -8.92 -9.91 4.92
C ARG A 1009 -10.01 -10.36 3.92
N LYS A 1010 -10.90 -9.48 3.44
CA LYS A 1010 -11.96 -9.81 2.46
C LYS A 1010 -11.79 -9.15 1.08
N TRP A 1011 -10.83 -8.23 0.91
CA TRP A 1011 -10.51 -7.58 -0.39
C TRP A 1011 -11.71 -6.93 -1.10
N HIS A 1012 -12.72 -6.49 -0.35
CA HIS A 1012 -13.86 -5.76 -0.91
C HIS A 1012 -13.46 -4.30 -1.16
N MET A 1013 -13.92 -3.76 -2.29
CA MET A 1013 -13.81 -2.31 -2.55
C MET A 1013 -14.63 -1.55 -1.52
N VAL A 1014 -14.01 -0.57 -0.87
CA VAL A 1014 -14.70 0.30 0.10
C VAL A 1014 -14.72 1.76 -0.35
N ALA A 1015 -13.71 2.22 -1.08
CA ALA A 1015 -13.68 3.58 -1.61
C ALA A 1015 -12.78 3.71 -2.85
N PHE A 1016 -12.91 4.81 -3.55
CA PHE A 1016 -11.91 5.35 -4.46
C PHE A 1016 -11.29 6.58 -3.82
N ALA A 1017 -9.98 6.73 -3.95
CA ALA A 1017 -9.25 7.92 -3.51
C ALA A 1017 -8.49 8.52 -4.68
N SER A 1018 -8.42 9.85 -4.77
CA SER A 1018 -7.43 10.48 -5.65
C SER A 1018 -6.01 10.21 -5.12
N THR A 1019 -5.01 10.35 -5.99
CA THR A 1019 -3.59 10.15 -5.60
C THR A 1019 -3.20 11.03 -4.42
N ASP A 1020 -3.69 12.27 -4.37
CA ASP A 1020 -3.39 13.23 -3.32
C ASP A 1020 -4.07 12.87 -1.98
N SER A 1021 -5.21 12.18 -2.05
CA SER A 1021 -6.02 11.80 -0.88
C SER A 1021 -5.56 10.51 -0.21
N LEU A 1022 -4.59 9.78 -0.78
CA LEU A 1022 -4.01 8.58 -0.17
C LEU A 1022 -3.33 8.86 1.19
N THR A 1023 -2.85 10.08 1.40
CA THR A 1023 -2.22 10.51 2.66
C THR A 1023 -3.22 10.77 3.78
N LEU A 1024 -4.48 11.06 3.43
CA LEU A 1024 -5.59 11.29 4.37
C LEU A 1024 -6.34 10.01 4.75
N LEU A 1025 -6.07 8.92 4.03
CA LEU A 1025 -6.71 7.62 4.18
C LEU A 1025 -6.72 7.07 5.62
N PRO A 1026 -5.63 7.15 6.41
CA PRO A 1026 -5.62 6.64 7.78
C PRO A 1026 -6.62 7.38 8.69
N LYS A 1027 -6.70 8.70 8.55
CA LYS A 1027 -7.60 9.55 9.35
C LYS A 1027 -9.06 9.35 8.96
N ALA A 1028 -9.36 9.27 7.67
CA ALA A 1028 -10.71 8.98 7.18
C ALA A 1028 -11.19 7.57 7.58
N LEU A 1029 -10.27 6.58 7.63
CA LEU A 1029 -10.57 5.23 8.10
C LEU A 1029 -10.72 5.15 9.63
N GLU A 1030 -10.02 5.98 10.40
CA GLU A 1030 -10.21 6.14 11.85
C GLU A 1030 -11.56 6.80 12.18
N GLU A 1031 -11.93 7.86 11.46
CA GLU A 1031 -13.22 8.56 11.61
C GLU A 1031 -14.39 7.63 11.22
N ALA A 1032 -14.27 6.87 10.13
CA ALA A 1032 -15.28 5.90 9.70
C ALA A 1032 -15.33 4.59 10.51
N ALA A 1033 -14.35 4.33 11.39
CA ALA A 1033 -14.37 3.22 12.34
C ALA A 1033 -14.94 3.62 13.71
N ALA A 1034 -15.12 4.92 13.95
CA ALA A 1034 -15.72 5.48 15.16
C ALA A 1034 -17.26 5.61 15.04
N GLU A 1035 -17.79 5.62 13.81
CA GLU A 1035 -19.22 5.39 13.48
C GLU A 1035 -19.53 3.90 13.34
#